data_AF-A0ABC8YJZ3-F1
#
_entry.id   AF-A0ABC8YJZ3-F1
#
_cell.length_a   1.000
_cell.length_b   1.000
_cell.length_c   1.000
_cell.angle_alpha   90.00
_cell.angle_beta   90.00
_cell.angle_gamma   90.00
#
_symmetry.space_group_name_H-M   'P 1'
#
loop_
_entity.id
_entity.type
_entity.pdbx_description
1 polymer ?
#
loop_
_entity_poly.entity_id
_entity_poly.type
_entity_poly.pdbx_seq_one_letter_code
_entity_poly.pdbx_strand_id
1 'polypeptide(L)'
;MDPQAQADAAAVLGADPAALTALLADLTSPANEARSRAEQQFHALRGSHPDALALSLAHLLLSPAHPSAPIAAVLLRRLIAPSSQAFVYPALSPATQSSLRALLLSAASAPALPRSVSRKLSDAVAELASFLLPANAWPDLLSFLYKSIDSQSSPPGLQESALNILARLASHLAAVFPNLHGLLLAALSHPSSADVRVAGLNAAISLIQSLPSAGARDQFQDLLPAMMRALAESLNCGNEGSAQEALEMMIELAGAEPRFLRRQLPDVVASMLQIAEAPGLEDGTRHLAVEFVVTLAEARERAPGMMRKLPRYVGRLFAVLMTMLLDVQDEPAWHAAVSEEEDAGETGSYVFAQECLDRLAIAVGGNTILPVAAELLPSFFSSEDWKRRHAALVTIAQIAEGSAKVMIKNLEQVVGMVLNSFQDPHPRVRWAAINAVGQLSTDLGPELQNQLHHVVLPALASAMDDVQNPRVQAHAASAILNFSENCRPEILTPYLDGIVGKLLLLLQTGNQMVQEAALTALASAADSSQEHFQKYYDAVMPYLKAILMNATDKSNRMLRAKSMECISLVGMAVGKQKFKDDAKQVMEVLMTLQGSQMEADDPITSYMLQAWARLCKCLGQDFLPYMSVVMPPLLQSAQLKPDVSVTSAGPEDEIGESDDEGVETITLGDKRIGIRTSLLEEKATACNMLCCYADELKEGFFPWIDQVTTTLVPLLKFYFHEEVRKAAVSAMPELLRSAKLAIEKGQAQGRDKSYLKQLSDYIVPALVEVMHKEPEPQICASILESLNESIQVSGTLLEENQVRSVVEGVKEVIVASTNRRIERTDRAKAEDFDSEEEELLREENEQEDEIFDQVGDCLGTLAKTFKTYFLPFFDELSLYLTPMLGKDKTSEERRIAICIFDDVAEHCREAAVRYYDTYLPSLLEASTSENPDVRQAAVYGIGICAEFGGSAFRPHTGEALSRLYNVIKHPNALDLDNAMAYDNAVSALGKICQFHRDSIDASQVIPAWLSCLPIKNDLIEAKLAHEQLCAMLEKSEKELLGHNNQYLPKIVSVFAEILCAGKDLATEQTASRMINLLKQLQTTLPPSVLASTWSSLQPQQQLALQSVLSS
;
A
#
# COMPACT_ATOMS: atom_id res chain seq x y z
N MET A 1 -32.16 -5.55 -48.70
CA MET A 1 -32.55 -6.56 -47.70
C MET A 1 -33.00 -7.80 -48.45
N ASP A 2 -32.60 -8.97 -47.98
CA ASP A 2 -32.99 -10.28 -48.52
C ASP A 2 -34.48 -10.55 -48.22
N PRO A 3 -35.35 -10.80 -49.22
CA PRO A 3 -36.77 -11.07 -49.02
C PRO A 3 -37.04 -12.29 -48.12
N GLN A 4 -36.16 -13.30 -48.13
CA GLN A 4 -36.31 -14.50 -47.31
C GLN A 4 -36.08 -14.19 -45.84
N ALA A 5 -35.02 -13.44 -45.52
CA ALA A 5 -34.73 -12.97 -44.16
C ALA A 5 -35.86 -12.10 -43.57
N GLN A 6 -36.59 -11.38 -44.43
CA GLN A 6 -37.73 -10.54 -44.03
C GLN A 6 -38.99 -11.37 -43.72
N ALA A 7 -39.21 -12.45 -44.48
CA ALA A 7 -40.28 -13.41 -44.21
C ALA A 7 -40.02 -14.23 -42.95
N ASP A 8 -38.77 -14.66 -42.73
CA ASP A 8 -38.36 -15.43 -41.55
C ASP A 8 -38.43 -14.58 -40.27
N ALA A 9 -38.05 -13.29 -40.35
CA ALA A 9 -38.22 -12.35 -39.23
C ALA A 9 -39.70 -12.09 -38.91
N ALA A 10 -40.55 -11.94 -39.93
CA ALA A 10 -41.99 -11.76 -39.75
C ALA A 10 -42.69 -13.01 -39.17
N ALA A 11 -42.15 -14.20 -39.42
CA ALA A 11 -42.66 -15.45 -38.83
C ALA A 11 -42.34 -15.55 -37.32
N VAL A 12 -41.18 -15.04 -36.89
CA VAL A 12 -40.77 -15.06 -35.46
C VAL A 12 -41.34 -13.88 -34.67
N LEU A 13 -41.38 -12.69 -35.26
CA LEU A 13 -41.81 -11.43 -34.62
C LEU A 13 -43.25 -11.03 -35.00
N GLY A 14 -44.03 -11.99 -35.49
CA GLY A 14 -45.42 -11.79 -35.90
C GLY A 14 -46.37 -11.57 -34.71
N ALA A 15 -47.66 -11.44 -35.01
CA ALA A 15 -48.69 -11.24 -33.98
C ALA A 15 -48.92 -12.46 -33.07
N ASP A 16 -48.45 -13.65 -33.48
CA ASP A 16 -48.49 -14.87 -32.67
C ASP A 16 -47.20 -15.00 -31.84
N PRO A 17 -47.28 -14.98 -30.50
CA PRO A 17 -46.10 -15.08 -29.64
C PRO A 17 -45.45 -16.47 -29.67
N ALA A 18 -46.09 -17.51 -30.21
CA ALA A 18 -45.59 -18.88 -30.17
C ALA A 18 -44.17 -19.03 -30.74
N ALA A 19 -43.88 -18.41 -31.89
CA ALA A 19 -42.57 -18.51 -32.53
C ALA A 19 -41.46 -17.79 -31.74
N LEU A 20 -41.77 -16.61 -31.18
CA LEU A 20 -40.84 -15.89 -30.29
C LEU A 20 -40.59 -16.68 -28.99
N THR A 21 -41.64 -17.24 -28.40
CA THR A 21 -41.51 -18.01 -27.14
C THR A 21 -40.72 -19.31 -27.33
N ALA A 22 -40.84 -19.96 -28.49
CA ALA A 22 -39.99 -21.10 -28.87
C ALA A 22 -38.51 -20.69 -28.98
N LEU A 23 -38.21 -19.57 -29.64
CA LEU A 23 -36.85 -19.02 -29.69
C LEU A 23 -36.29 -18.73 -28.28
N LEU A 24 -37.11 -18.15 -27.40
CA LEU A 24 -36.74 -17.86 -26.02
C LEU A 24 -36.49 -19.13 -25.19
N ALA A 25 -37.26 -20.19 -25.43
CA ALA A 25 -37.05 -21.48 -24.78
C ALA A 25 -35.73 -22.13 -25.23
N ASP A 26 -35.42 -22.07 -26.54
CA ASP A 26 -34.18 -22.62 -27.10
C ASP A 26 -32.92 -21.87 -26.58
N LEU A 27 -33.03 -20.57 -26.28
CA LEU A 27 -31.96 -19.80 -25.64
C LEU A 27 -31.60 -20.30 -24.23
N THR A 28 -32.55 -20.95 -23.56
CA THR A 28 -32.36 -21.55 -22.23
C THR A 28 -32.15 -23.07 -22.27
N SER A 29 -31.97 -23.64 -23.46
CA SER A 29 -31.81 -25.09 -23.64
C SER A 29 -30.49 -25.60 -23.06
N PRO A 30 -30.48 -26.77 -22.39
CA PRO A 30 -29.23 -27.42 -21.98
C PRO A 30 -28.41 -27.95 -23.17
N ALA A 31 -28.98 -28.00 -24.37
CA ALA A 31 -28.29 -28.43 -25.58
C ALA A 31 -27.55 -27.26 -26.27
N ASN A 32 -26.22 -27.30 -26.27
CA ASN A 32 -25.36 -26.26 -26.86
C ASN A 32 -25.70 -25.92 -28.32
N GLU A 33 -25.99 -26.90 -29.16
CA GLU A 33 -26.34 -26.66 -30.58
C GLU A 33 -27.68 -25.92 -30.74
N ALA A 34 -28.67 -26.19 -29.89
CA ALA A 34 -29.95 -25.49 -29.92
C ALA A 34 -29.78 -24.04 -29.44
N ARG A 35 -29.07 -23.85 -28.32
CA ARG A 35 -28.77 -22.54 -27.74
C ARG A 35 -27.97 -21.65 -28.71
N SER A 36 -26.88 -22.16 -29.28
CA SER A 36 -26.05 -21.36 -30.20
C SER A 36 -26.79 -20.97 -31.49
N ARG A 37 -27.69 -21.81 -32.01
CA ARG A 37 -28.57 -21.44 -33.14
C ARG A 37 -29.56 -20.35 -32.75
N ALA A 38 -30.19 -20.46 -31.59
CA ALA A 38 -31.12 -19.47 -31.08
C ALA A 38 -30.43 -18.12 -30.80
N GLU A 39 -29.20 -18.11 -30.26
CA GLU A 39 -28.38 -16.91 -30.07
C GLU A 39 -28.08 -16.22 -31.40
N GLN A 40 -27.65 -16.97 -32.42
CA GLN A 40 -27.39 -16.43 -33.76
C GLN A 40 -28.66 -15.82 -34.38
N GLN A 41 -29.80 -16.50 -34.26
CA GLN A 41 -31.08 -16.00 -34.76
C GLN A 41 -31.53 -14.74 -34.02
N PHE A 42 -31.40 -14.71 -32.69
CA PHE A 42 -31.69 -13.52 -31.88
C PHE A 42 -30.79 -12.33 -32.25
N HIS A 43 -29.49 -12.56 -32.44
CA HIS A 43 -28.55 -11.52 -32.87
C HIS A 43 -28.87 -10.98 -34.28
N ALA A 44 -29.30 -11.85 -35.20
CA ALA A 44 -29.74 -11.45 -36.53
C ALA A 44 -31.02 -10.59 -36.49
N LEU A 45 -32.00 -10.96 -35.67
CA LEU A 45 -33.23 -10.17 -35.46
C LEU A 45 -32.91 -8.81 -34.84
N ARG A 46 -32.01 -8.75 -33.85
CA ARG A 46 -31.54 -7.49 -33.25
C ARG A 46 -30.93 -6.54 -34.28
N GLY A 47 -30.11 -7.06 -35.20
CA GLY A 47 -29.45 -6.23 -36.22
C GLY A 47 -30.38 -5.79 -37.36
N SER A 48 -31.36 -6.63 -37.72
CA SER A 48 -32.20 -6.40 -38.91
C SER A 48 -33.58 -5.80 -38.63
N HIS A 49 -34.19 -6.13 -37.48
CA HIS A 49 -35.54 -5.72 -37.10
C HIS A 49 -35.64 -5.32 -35.60
N PRO A 50 -34.81 -4.37 -35.14
CA PRO A 50 -34.72 -4.01 -33.72
C PRO A 50 -36.05 -3.49 -33.15
N ASP A 51 -36.83 -2.72 -33.92
CA ASP A 51 -38.14 -2.21 -33.51
C ASP A 51 -39.14 -3.33 -33.19
N ALA A 52 -39.32 -4.28 -34.11
CA ALA A 52 -40.25 -5.38 -33.95
C ALA A 52 -39.84 -6.34 -32.82
N LEU A 53 -38.53 -6.59 -32.68
CA LEU A 53 -37.99 -7.44 -31.61
C LEU A 53 -38.25 -6.82 -30.23
N ALA A 54 -37.90 -5.55 -30.05
CA ALA A 54 -38.10 -4.86 -28.77
C ALA A 54 -39.59 -4.80 -28.38
N LEU A 55 -40.47 -4.48 -29.33
CA LEU A 55 -41.91 -4.46 -29.09
C LEU A 55 -42.45 -5.84 -28.75
N SER A 56 -42.05 -6.90 -29.47
CA SER A 56 -42.56 -8.25 -29.22
C SER A 56 -42.15 -8.76 -27.84
N LEU A 57 -40.91 -8.49 -27.41
CA LEU A 57 -40.46 -8.79 -26.05
C LEU A 57 -41.25 -7.99 -25.01
N ALA A 58 -41.50 -6.70 -25.23
CA ALA A 58 -42.28 -5.86 -24.31
C ALA A 58 -43.76 -6.28 -24.21
N HIS A 59 -44.39 -6.69 -25.32
CA HIS A 59 -45.76 -7.19 -25.31
C HIS A 59 -45.89 -8.52 -24.55
N LEU A 60 -44.87 -9.39 -24.62
CA LEU A 60 -44.86 -10.64 -23.85
C LEU A 60 -44.88 -10.37 -22.33
N LEU A 61 -44.31 -9.26 -21.87
CA LEU A 61 -44.35 -8.86 -20.46
C LEU A 61 -45.74 -8.42 -19.97
N LEU A 62 -46.67 -8.12 -20.86
CA LEU A 62 -48.09 -7.92 -20.50
C LEU A 62 -48.79 -9.24 -20.10
N SER A 63 -48.16 -10.38 -20.36
CA SER A 63 -48.61 -11.72 -19.95
C SER A 63 -47.63 -12.32 -18.94
N PRO A 64 -47.56 -11.79 -17.70
CA PRO A 64 -46.47 -12.09 -16.77
C PRO A 64 -46.46 -13.54 -16.25
N ALA A 65 -47.56 -14.27 -16.38
CA ALA A 65 -47.64 -15.70 -16.06
C ALA A 65 -46.99 -16.60 -17.12
N HIS A 66 -46.56 -16.04 -18.27
CA HIS A 66 -45.96 -16.82 -19.34
C HIS A 66 -44.55 -17.30 -18.94
N PRO A 67 -44.19 -18.59 -19.17
CA PRO A 67 -42.87 -19.13 -18.77
C PRO A 67 -41.68 -18.37 -19.36
N SER A 68 -41.83 -17.81 -20.55
CA SER A 68 -40.79 -17.01 -21.23
C SER A 68 -40.73 -15.53 -20.79
N ALA A 69 -41.61 -15.06 -19.89
CA ALA A 69 -41.62 -13.66 -19.46
C ALA A 69 -40.33 -13.23 -18.71
N PRO A 70 -39.73 -14.04 -17.81
CA PRO A 70 -38.47 -13.66 -17.14
C PRO A 70 -37.31 -13.46 -18.13
N ILE A 71 -37.12 -14.38 -19.08
CA ILE A 71 -36.06 -14.27 -20.08
C ILE A 71 -36.33 -13.11 -21.06
N ALA A 72 -37.60 -12.85 -21.39
CA ALA A 72 -37.98 -11.70 -22.20
C ALA A 72 -37.63 -10.37 -21.50
N ALA A 73 -37.82 -10.26 -20.18
CA ALA A 73 -37.45 -9.08 -19.41
C ALA A 73 -35.93 -8.85 -19.43
N VAL A 74 -35.12 -9.91 -19.25
CA VAL A 74 -33.65 -9.83 -19.32
C VAL A 74 -33.18 -9.38 -20.70
N LEU A 75 -33.70 -9.99 -21.77
CA LEU A 75 -33.29 -9.66 -23.12
C LEU A 75 -33.76 -8.27 -23.54
N LEU A 76 -34.97 -7.87 -23.15
CA LEU A 76 -35.46 -6.52 -23.39
C LEU A 76 -34.57 -5.49 -22.69
N ARG A 77 -34.24 -5.70 -21.41
CA ARG A 77 -33.28 -4.87 -20.66
C ARG A 77 -31.98 -4.71 -21.45
N ARG A 78 -31.38 -5.80 -21.93
CA ARG A 78 -30.15 -5.75 -22.74
C ARG A 78 -30.28 -4.90 -24.02
N LEU A 79 -31.47 -4.80 -24.63
CA LEU A 79 -31.69 -3.96 -25.81
C LEU A 79 -31.87 -2.47 -25.47
N ILE A 80 -32.38 -2.16 -24.28
CA ILE A 80 -32.76 -0.80 -23.88
C ILE A 80 -31.86 -0.16 -22.82
N ALA A 81 -30.92 -0.92 -22.26
CA ALA A 81 -29.98 -0.47 -21.24
C ALA A 81 -28.71 0.12 -21.88
N PRO A 82 -28.32 1.38 -21.54
CA PRO A 82 -27.10 2.00 -22.06
C PRO A 82 -25.81 1.24 -21.69
N SER A 83 -25.82 0.53 -20.56
CA SER A 83 -24.71 -0.27 -20.05
C SER A 83 -24.47 -1.56 -20.84
N SER A 84 -25.42 -1.94 -21.71
CA SER A 84 -25.37 -3.18 -22.48
C SER A 84 -24.65 -2.98 -23.81
N GLN A 85 -23.78 -3.93 -24.17
CA GLN A 85 -23.19 -4.00 -25.53
C GLN A 85 -24.25 -4.22 -26.64
N ALA A 86 -25.47 -4.59 -26.25
CA ALA A 86 -26.62 -4.79 -27.15
C ALA A 86 -27.57 -3.57 -27.20
N PHE A 87 -27.16 -2.41 -26.66
CA PHE A 87 -27.99 -1.21 -26.60
C PHE A 87 -28.37 -0.71 -28.00
N VAL A 88 -29.67 -0.71 -28.30
CA VAL A 88 -30.24 -0.28 -29.60
C VAL A 88 -31.33 0.77 -29.46
N TYR A 89 -31.74 1.14 -28.25
CA TYR A 89 -32.84 2.09 -28.01
C TYR A 89 -32.74 3.41 -28.80
N PRO A 90 -31.57 4.10 -28.91
CA PRO A 90 -31.46 5.34 -29.67
C PRO A 90 -31.67 5.16 -31.18
N ALA A 91 -31.49 3.94 -31.70
CA ALA A 91 -31.67 3.59 -33.10
C ALA A 91 -33.11 3.16 -33.44
N LEU A 92 -33.97 2.96 -32.44
CA LEU A 92 -35.39 2.62 -32.64
C LEU A 92 -36.16 3.82 -33.18
N SER A 93 -37.25 3.55 -33.90
CA SER A 93 -38.14 4.63 -34.37
C SER A 93 -38.80 5.38 -33.20
N PRO A 94 -39.11 6.68 -33.33
CA PRO A 94 -39.77 7.45 -32.27
C PRO A 94 -41.11 6.85 -31.82
N ALA A 95 -41.85 6.21 -32.74
CA ALA A 95 -43.10 5.51 -32.43
C ALA A 95 -42.86 4.28 -31.54
N THR A 96 -41.83 3.50 -31.83
CA THR A 96 -41.41 2.36 -31.01
C THR A 96 -40.90 2.82 -29.64
N GLN A 97 -40.07 3.86 -29.58
CA GLN A 97 -39.60 4.42 -28.30
C GLN A 97 -40.77 4.88 -27.41
N SER A 98 -41.79 5.54 -27.97
CA SER A 98 -43.01 5.88 -27.23
C SER A 98 -43.79 4.64 -26.77
N SER A 99 -43.94 3.66 -27.64
CA SER A 99 -44.70 2.45 -27.33
C SER A 99 -44.01 1.61 -26.26
N LEU A 100 -42.69 1.46 -26.31
CA LEU A 100 -41.91 0.74 -25.29
C LEU A 100 -42.07 1.38 -23.91
N ARG A 101 -41.97 2.71 -23.81
CA ARG A 101 -42.19 3.44 -22.55
C ARG A 101 -43.57 3.15 -21.96
N ALA A 102 -44.62 3.20 -22.79
CA ALA A 102 -45.99 2.90 -22.35
C ALA A 102 -46.18 1.43 -21.95
N LEU A 103 -45.63 0.50 -22.73
CA LEU A 103 -45.73 -0.95 -22.48
C LEU A 103 -45.01 -1.37 -21.21
N LEU A 104 -43.82 -0.82 -20.95
CA LEU A 104 -43.05 -1.10 -19.73
C LEU A 104 -43.82 -0.65 -18.47
N LEU A 105 -44.38 0.57 -18.46
CA LEU A 105 -45.18 1.05 -17.33
C LEU A 105 -46.49 0.26 -17.17
N SER A 106 -47.11 -0.14 -18.28
CA SER A 106 -48.32 -0.98 -18.26
C SER A 106 -48.03 -2.38 -17.71
N ALA A 107 -46.94 -3.01 -18.13
CA ALA A 107 -46.49 -4.30 -17.61
C ALA A 107 -46.13 -4.21 -16.12
N ALA A 108 -45.48 -3.12 -15.69
CA ALA A 108 -45.13 -2.90 -14.28
C ALA A 108 -46.38 -2.69 -13.41
N SER A 109 -47.46 -2.14 -13.98
CA SER A 109 -48.75 -1.94 -13.30
C SER A 109 -49.62 -3.21 -13.26
N ALA A 110 -49.17 -4.34 -13.81
CA ALA A 110 -49.99 -5.54 -13.91
C ALA A 110 -50.33 -6.11 -12.52
N PRO A 111 -51.60 -6.50 -12.27
CA PRO A 111 -51.97 -7.13 -11.02
C PRO A 111 -51.32 -8.52 -10.89
N ALA A 112 -50.86 -8.86 -9.69
CA ALA A 112 -50.24 -10.15 -9.36
C ALA A 112 -49.00 -10.51 -10.23
N LEU A 113 -48.12 -9.54 -10.45
CA LEU A 113 -46.84 -9.72 -11.12
C LEU A 113 -45.93 -10.69 -10.31
N PRO A 114 -45.45 -11.82 -10.89
CA PRO A 114 -44.53 -12.72 -10.20
C PRO A 114 -43.23 -11.99 -9.83
N ARG A 115 -42.67 -12.24 -8.63
CA ARG A 115 -41.43 -11.60 -8.16
C ARG A 115 -40.28 -11.73 -9.18
N SER A 116 -40.14 -12.92 -9.81
CA SER A 116 -39.10 -13.20 -10.82
C SER A 116 -39.19 -12.35 -12.10
N VAL A 117 -40.37 -11.81 -12.42
CA VAL A 117 -40.59 -10.87 -13.54
C VAL A 117 -40.56 -9.43 -13.05
N SER A 118 -41.14 -9.15 -11.88
CA SER A 118 -41.22 -7.83 -11.25
C SER A 118 -39.84 -7.17 -11.15
N ARG A 119 -38.87 -7.85 -10.52
CA ARG A 119 -37.52 -7.31 -10.31
C ARG A 119 -36.82 -6.98 -11.64
N LYS A 120 -36.82 -7.94 -12.57
CA LYS A 120 -36.19 -7.80 -13.89
C LYS A 120 -36.83 -6.69 -14.74
N LEU A 121 -38.14 -6.48 -14.58
CA LEU A 121 -38.86 -5.40 -15.24
C LEU A 121 -38.56 -4.04 -14.60
N SER A 122 -38.54 -3.95 -13.27
CA SER A 122 -38.08 -2.75 -12.55
C SER A 122 -36.68 -2.34 -13.00
N ASP A 123 -35.78 -3.32 -13.18
CA ASP A 123 -34.43 -3.08 -13.66
C ASP A 123 -34.40 -2.51 -15.08
N ALA A 124 -35.20 -3.08 -15.97
CA ALA A 124 -35.34 -2.60 -17.34
C ALA A 124 -35.89 -1.16 -17.41
N VAL A 125 -36.86 -0.84 -16.54
CA VAL A 125 -37.42 0.51 -16.42
C VAL A 125 -36.38 1.49 -15.88
N ALA A 126 -35.68 1.15 -14.80
CA ALA A 126 -34.68 2.02 -14.18
C ALA A 126 -33.51 2.31 -15.13
N GLU A 127 -32.95 1.30 -15.81
CA GLU A 127 -31.82 1.48 -16.73
C GLU A 127 -32.20 2.36 -17.92
N LEU A 128 -33.38 2.14 -18.52
CA LEU A 128 -33.85 3.01 -19.60
C LEU A 128 -34.15 4.43 -19.10
N ALA A 129 -34.72 4.56 -17.90
CA ALA A 129 -35.03 5.86 -17.31
C ALA A 129 -33.77 6.68 -17.02
N SER A 130 -32.68 6.05 -16.55
CA SER A 130 -31.40 6.73 -16.33
C SER A 130 -30.88 7.44 -17.59
N PHE A 131 -31.12 6.87 -18.77
CA PHE A 131 -30.77 7.47 -20.06
C PHE A 131 -31.67 8.65 -20.46
N LEU A 132 -32.96 8.60 -20.10
CA LEU A 132 -33.98 9.52 -20.59
C LEU A 132 -34.26 10.70 -19.65
N LEU A 133 -34.03 10.55 -18.34
CA LEU A 133 -34.29 11.58 -17.34
C LEU A 133 -33.45 12.85 -17.51
N PRO A 134 -32.15 12.81 -17.87
CA PRO A 134 -31.36 14.03 -18.09
C PRO A 134 -31.93 14.97 -19.17
N ALA A 135 -32.64 14.41 -20.15
CA ALA A 135 -33.31 15.16 -21.22
C ALA A 135 -34.81 15.43 -20.94
N ASN A 136 -35.31 15.08 -19.75
CA ASN A 136 -36.73 15.10 -19.37
C ASN A 136 -37.62 14.36 -20.39
N ALA A 137 -37.12 13.26 -20.96
CA ALA A 137 -37.74 12.56 -22.07
C ALA A 137 -38.70 11.44 -21.63
N TRP A 138 -39.07 11.32 -20.35
CA TRP A 138 -40.05 10.32 -19.88
C TRP A 138 -40.92 10.85 -18.72
N PRO A 139 -41.78 11.87 -18.97
CA PRO A 139 -42.57 12.53 -17.92
C PRO A 139 -43.58 11.60 -17.24
N ASP A 140 -44.10 10.59 -17.96
CA ASP A 140 -45.08 9.64 -17.43
C ASP A 140 -44.52 8.75 -16.31
N LEU A 141 -43.20 8.55 -16.27
CA LEU A 141 -42.54 7.74 -15.25
C LEU A 141 -42.71 8.35 -13.86
N LEU A 142 -42.49 9.66 -13.71
CA LEU A 142 -42.65 10.35 -12.42
C LEU A 142 -44.08 10.24 -11.91
N SER A 143 -45.05 10.38 -12.82
CA SER A 143 -46.47 10.23 -12.51
C SER A 143 -46.81 8.79 -12.10
N PHE A 144 -46.20 7.79 -12.74
CA PHE A 144 -46.34 6.40 -12.38
C PHE A 144 -45.77 6.12 -10.98
N LEU A 145 -44.51 6.51 -10.72
CA LEU A 145 -43.87 6.30 -9.42
C LEU A 145 -44.66 6.94 -8.29
N TYR A 146 -45.06 8.21 -8.44
CA TYR A 146 -45.85 8.91 -7.43
C TYR A 146 -47.17 8.18 -7.14
N LYS A 147 -47.95 7.83 -8.18
CA LYS A 147 -49.24 7.16 -8.00
C LYS A 147 -49.11 5.76 -7.41
N SER A 148 -48.09 5.02 -7.84
CA SER A 148 -47.85 3.65 -7.37
C SER A 148 -47.50 3.64 -5.88
N ILE A 149 -46.70 4.61 -5.41
CA ILE A 149 -46.24 4.70 -4.01
C ILE A 149 -47.29 5.35 -3.09
N ASP A 150 -47.86 6.51 -3.46
CA ASP A 150 -48.75 7.32 -2.60
C ASP A 150 -50.13 6.69 -2.38
N SER A 151 -50.60 5.87 -3.33
CA SER A 151 -51.96 5.34 -3.32
C SER A 151 -52.11 4.18 -2.33
N GLN A 152 -52.95 4.37 -1.30
CA GLN A 152 -53.32 3.32 -0.33
C GLN A 152 -54.05 2.13 -0.97
N SER A 153 -54.56 2.27 -2.20
CA SER A 153 -55.21 1.18 -2.93
C SER A 153 -54.26 0.40 -3.84
N SER A 154 -52.99 0.81 -3.93
CA SER A 154 -51.98 0.07 -4.71
C SER A 154 -51.66 -1.26 -4.02
N PRO A 155 -51.51 -2.37 -4.77
CA PRO A 155 -51.02 -3.62 -4.21
C PRO A 155 -49.61 -3.44 -3.62
N PRO A 156 -49.26 -4.09 -2.49
CA PRO A 156 -47.94 -3.99 -1.89
C PRO A 156 -46.79 -4.31 -2.85
N GLY A 157 -46.93 -5.32 -3.71
CA GLY A 157 -45.90 -5.66 -4.70
C GLY A 157 -45.68 -4.58 -5.78
N LEU A 158 -46.70 -3.76 -6.09
CA LEU A 158 -46.54 -2.61 -6.99
C LEU A 158 -45.82 -1.45 -6.29
N GLN A 159 -46.13 -1.22 -5.01
CA GLN A 159 -45.44 -0.23 -4.19
C GLN A 159 -43.96 -0.57 -4.04
N GLU A 160 -43.65 -1.83 -3.68
CA GLU A 160 -42.29 -2.37 -3.60
C GLU A 160 -41.52 -2.18 -4.92
N SER A 161 -42.12 -2.61 -6.04
CA SER A 161 -41.53 -2.48 -7.38
C SER A 161 -41.25 -1.02 -7.77
N ALA A 162 -42.16 -0.09 -7.45
CA ALA A 162 -41.99 1.33 -7.71
C ALA A 162 -40.91 1.97 -6.81
N LEU A 163 -40.81 1.56 -5.54
CA LEU A 163 -39.77 2.01 -4.62
C LEU A 163 -38.38 1.55 -5.08
N ASN A 164 -38.25 0.30 -5.54
CA ASN A 164 -36.99 -0.21 -6.10
C ASN A 164 -36.56 0.56 -7.37
N ILE A 165 -37.51 0.92 -8.25
CA ILE A 165 -37.21 1.80 -9.40
C ILE A 165 -36.75 3.18 -8.91
N LEU A 166 -37.40 3.73 -7.88
CA LEU A 166 -37.03 5.02 -7.30
C LEU A 166 -35.62 5.00 -6.71
N ALA A 167 -35.26 3.93 -5.98
CA ALA A 167 -33.93 3.74 -5.41
C ALA A 167 -32.85 3.80 -6.50
N ARG A 168 -32.99 3.03 -7.59
CA ARG A 168 -32.03 3.04 -8.71
C ARG A 168 -31.95 4.37 -9.46
N LEU A 169 -32.99 5.21 -9.36
CA LEU A 169 -33.07 6.51 -10.02
C LEU A 169 -32.78 7.70 -9.08
N ALA A 170 -32.41 7.43 -7.82
CA ALA A 170 -32.21 8.43 -6.78
C ALA A 170 -31.35 9.64 -7.23
N SER A 171 -30.20 9.38 -7.86
CA SER A 171 -29.27 10.40 -8.37
C SER A 171 -29.86 11.36 -9.41
N HIS A 172 -30.85 10.89 -10.17
CA HIS A 172 -31.53 11.69 -11.19
C HIS A 172 -32.76 12.41 -10.64
N LEU A 173 -33.40 11.82 -9.62
CA LEU A 173 -34.67 12.28 -9.08
C LEU A 173 -34.53 13.22 -7.88
N ALA A 174 -33.39 13.20 -7.18
CA ALA A 174 -33.15 13.97 -5.96
C ALA A 174 -33.45 15.48 -6.08
N ALA A 175 -33.24 16.08 -7.25
CA ALA A 175 -33.47 17.51 -7.49
C ALA A 175 -34.86 17.85 -8.06
N VAL A 176 -35.61 16.87 -8.57
CA VAL A 176 -36.77 17.11 -9.45
C VAL A 176 -38.07 16.53 -8.89
N PHE A 177 -38.00 15.51 -8.03
CA PHE A 177 -39.17 14.79 -7.58
C PHE A 177 -39.85 15.49 -6.38
N PRO A 178 -41.13 15.89 -6.48
CA PRO A 178 -41.82 16.62 -5.42
C PRO A 178 -42.20 15.70 -4.25
N ASN A 179 -42.09 16.21 -3.02
CA ASN A 179 -42.56 15.54 -1.78
C ASN A 179 -41.97 14.12 -1.54
N LEU A 180 -40.73 13.86 -1.98
CA LEU A 180 -40.05 12.58 -1.75
C LEU A 180 -40.03 12.16 -0.27
N HIS A 181 -39.79 13.12 0.62
CA HIS A 181 -39.76 12.90 2.06
C HIS A 181 -41.04 12.24 2.58
N GLY A 182 -42.20 12.82 2.29
CA GLY A 182 -43.49 12.29 2.75
C GLY A 182 -43.82 10.91 2.19
N LEU A 183 -43.43 10.64 0.93
CA LEU A 183 -43.61 9.33 0.30
C LEU A 183 -42.75 8.25 0.96
N LEU A 184 -41.47 8.55 1.19
CA LEU A 184 -40.55 7.63 1.85
C LEU A 184 -40.99 7.34 3.29
N LEU A 185 -41.44 8.37 4.03
CA LEU A 185 -41.94 8.19 5.38
C LEU A 185 -43.18 7.28 5.43
N ALA A 186 -44.09 7.44 4.46
CA ALA A 186 -45.27 6.58 4.34
C ALA A 186 -44.91 5.13 4.00
N ALA A 187 -43.94 4.92 3.10
CA ALA A 187 -43.45 3.59 2.74
C ALA A 187 -42.75 2.89 3.92
N LEU A 188 -41.85 3.60 4.61
CA LEU A 188 -41.16 3.12 5.82
C LEU A 188 -42.12 2.77 6.96
N SER A 189 -43.27 3.44 7.01
CA SER A 189 -44.31 3.23 8.03
C SER A 189 -45.48 2.40 7.53
N HIS A 190 -45.30 1.62 6.45
CA HIS A 190 -46.37 0.83 5.86
C HIS A 190 -46.96 -0.17 6.88
N PRO A 191 -48.29 -0.24 7.07
CA PRO A 191 -48.91 -0.87 8.24
C PRO A 191 -48.82 -2.40 8.27
N SER A 192 -48.65 -3.05 7.12
CA SER A 192 -48.83 -4.51 7.00
C SER A 192 -47.83 -5.26 6.14
N SER A 193 -46.94 -4.57 5.42
CA SER A 193 -46.04 -5.20 4.44
C SER A 193 -44.59 -4.90 4.79
N ALA A 194 -43.82 -5.93 5.13
CA ALA A 194 -42.40 -5.81 5.40
C ALA A 194 -41.63 -5.44 4.12
N ASP A 195 -41.93 -6.11 3.00
CA ASP A 195 -41.29 -5.85 1.70
C ASP A 195 -41.39 -4.38 1.27
N VAL A 196 -42.53 -3.72 1.51
CA VAL A 196 -42.72 -2.29 1.18
C VAL A 196 -41.88 -1.41 2.10
N ARG A 197 -41.75 -1.76 3.39
CA ARG A 197 -40.91 -1.02 4.33
C ARG A 197 -39.43 -1.16 3.97
N VAL A 198 -38.98 -2.37 3.61
CA VAL A 198 -37.60 -2.65 3.18
C VAL A 198 -37.29 -1.94 1.85
N ALA A 199 -38.18 -2.00 0.86
CA ALA A 199 -38.01 -1.22 -0.38
C ALA A 199 -38.01 0.29 -0.12
N GLY A 200 -38.81 0.76 0.84
CA GLY A 200 -38.81 2.15 1.30
C GLY A 200 -37.51 2.57 1.98
N LEU A 201 -36.90 1.66 2.76
CA LEU A 201 -35.59 1.81 3.36
C LEU A 201 -34.50 1.95 2.28
N ASN A 202 -34.48 1.04 1.30
CA ASN A 202 -33.55 1.09 0.17
C ASN A 202 -33.63 2.43 -0.56
N ALA A 203 -34.86 2.83 -0.92
CA ALA A 203 -35.13 4.06 -1.64
C ALA A 203 -34.69 5.31 -0.86
N ALA A 204 -34.88 5.31 0.47
CA ALA A 204 -34.41 6.40 1.32
C ALA A 204 -32.87 6.46 1.35
N ILE A 205 -32.19 5.33 1.52
CA ILE A 205 -30.72 5.25 1.58
C ILE A 205 -30.10 5.68 0.26
N SER A 206 -30.57 5.11 -0.85
CA SER A 206 -30.11 5.47 -2.19
C SER A 206 -30.28 6.96 -2.48
N LEU A 207 -31.40 7.57 -2.01
CA LEU A 207 -31.62 9.00 -2.11
C LEU A 207 -30.61 9.79 -1.29
N ILE A 208 -30.39 9.42 -0.01
CA ILE A 208 -29.47 10.12 0.89
C ILE A 208 -28.04 10.12 0.31
N GLN A 209 -27.56 8.97 -0.16
CA GLN A 209 -26.24 8.82 -0.80
C GLN A 209 -26.13 9.65 -2.09
N SER A 210 -27.24 9.83 -2.80
CA SER A 210 -27.29 10.61 -4.04
C SER A 210 -27.33 12.14 -3.82
N LEU A 211 -27.56 12.62 -2.60
CA LEU A 211 -27.66 14.05 -2.33
C LEU A 211 -26.27 14.70 -2.31
N PRO A 212 -26.10 15.89 -2.93
CA PRO A 212 -24.78 16.48 -3.17
C PRO A 212 -24.18 17.22 -1.96
N SER A 213 -24.96 17.47 -0.90
CA SER A 213 -24.49 18.25 0.25
C SER A 213 -25.07 17.77 1.58
N ALA A 214 -24.30 17.93 2.65
CA ALA A 214 -24.73 17.59 4.01
C ALA A 214 -26.03 18.29 4.41
N GLY A 215 -26.19 19.57 4.08
CA GLY A 215 -27.42 20.33 4.39
C GLY A 215 -28.67 19.82 3.64
N ALA A 216 -28.51 19.17 2.49
CA ALA A 216 -29.62 18.50 1.82
C ALA A 216 -29.96 17.17 2.49
N ARG A 217 -28.95 16.39 2.92
CA ARG A 217 -29.13 15.14 3.67
C ARG A 217 -29.80 15.37 5.02
N ASP A 218 -29.47 16.46 5.70
CA ASP A 218 -30.07 16.86 6.98
C ASP A 218 -31.60 16.99 6.94
N GLN A 219 -32.18 17.27 5.77
CA GLN A 219 -33.64 17.38 5.58
C GLN A 219 -34.36 16.02 5.66
N PHE A 220 -33.62 14.92 5.53
CA PHE A 220 -34.15 13.56 5.60
C PHE A 220 -33.78 12.85 6.90
N GLN A 221 -33.08 13.53 7.81
CA GLN A 221 -32.57 12.93 9.05
C GLN A 221 -33.70 12.38 9.95
N ASP A 222 -34.90 12.97 9.89
CA ASP A 222 -36.09 12.52 10.62
C ASP A 222 -36.72 11.24 10.06
N LEU A 223 -36.25 10.72 8.91
CA LEU A 223 -36.62 9.38 8.41
C LEU A 223 -35.92 8.25 9.18
N LEU A 224 -34.77 8.51 9.80
CA LEU A 224 -33.94 7.49 10.47
C LEU A 224 -34.71 6.67 11.53
N PRO A 225 -35.56 7.26 12.41
CA PRO A 225 -36.39 6.46 13.32
C PRO A 225 -37.34 5.50 12.61
N ALA A 226 -37.86 5.86 11.44
CA ALA A 226 -38.74 5.01 10.65
C ALA A 226 -37.95 3.90 9.95
N MET A 227 -36.74 4.19 9.49
CA MET A 227 -35.78 3.21 8.97
C MET A 227 -35.44 2.14 10.03
N MET A 228 -35.08 2.57 11.24
CA MET A 228 -34.81 1.66 12.36
C MET A 228 -36.04 0.83 12.77
N ARG A 229 -37.24 1.42 12.69
CA ARG A 229 -38.50 0.70 12.96
C ARG A 229 -38.78 -0.37 11.92
N ALA A 230 -38.51 -0.10 10.63
CA ALA A 230 -38.68 -1.08 9.57
C ALA A 230 -37.84 -2.34 9.83
N LEU A 231 -36.57 -2.17 10.22
CA LEU A 231 -35.69 -3.26 10.65
C LEU A 231 -36.25 -4.00 11.88
N ALA A 232 -36.59 -3.25 12.94
CA ALA A 232 -37.11 -3.85 14.18
C ALA A 232 -38.41 -4.64 13.95
N GLU A 233 -39.30 -4.18 13.08
CA GLU A 233 -40.54 -4.89 12.74
C GLU A 233 -40.27 -6.17 11.97
N SER A 234 -39.28 -6.21 11.06
CA SER A 234 -38.90 -7.45 10.36
C SER A 234 -38.43 -8.52 11.35
N LEU A 235 -37.57 -8.13 12.31
CA LEU A 235 -37.09 -9.02 13.38
C LEU A 235 -38.23 -9.48 14.29
N ASN A 236 -39.09 -8.58 14.75
CA ASN A 236 -40.21 -8.92 15.63
C ASN A 236 -41.26 -9.82 14.96
N CYS A 237 -41.33 -9.82 13.63
CA CYS A 237 -42.18 -10.72 12.85
C CYS A 237 -41.53 -12.09 12.58
N GLY A 238 -40.28 -12.31 12.99
CA GLY A 238 -39.52 -13.52 12.70
C GLY A 238 -39.11 -13.65 11.23
N ASN A 239 -39.07 -12.53 10.48
CA ASN A 239 -38.63 -12.51 9.09
C ASN A 239 -37.17 -12.03 9.04
N GLU A 240 -36.24 -12.93 9.41
CA GLU A 240 -34.82 -12.62 9.50
C GLU A 240 -34.19 -12.32 8.13
N GLY A 241 -34.64 -12.96 7.04
CA GLY A 241 -34.16 -12.64 5.69
C GLY A 241 -34.39 -11.18 5.30
N SER A 242 -35.61 -10.64 5.51
CA SER A 242 -35.87 -9.21 5.28
C SER A 242 -35.15 -8.28 6.27
N ALA A 243 -34.77 -8.79 7.44
CA ALA A 243 -33.96 -8.02 8.39
C ALA A 243 -32.49 -7.98 7.97
N GLN A 244 -31.95 -9.06 7.40
CA GLN A 244 -30.60 -9.14 6.83
C GLN A 244 -30.46 -8.16 5.66
N GLU A 245 -31.39 -8.18 4.69
CA GLU A 245 -31.43 -7.18 3.59
C GLU A 245 -31.45 -5.73 4.13
N ALA A 246 -32.23 -5.48 5.19
CA ALA A 246 -32.29 -4.17 5.81
C ALA A 246 -30.98 -3.77 6.51
N LEU A 247 -30.28 -4.71 7.14
CA LEU A 247 -28.98 -4.48 7.76
C LEU A 247 -27.89 -4.19 6.74
N GLU A 248 -27.84 -4.94 5.63
CA GLU A 248 -26.91 -4.72 4.51
C GLU A 248 -27.03 -3.29 3.97
N MET A 249 -28.24 -2.82 3.69
CA MET A 249 -28.46 -1.44 3.23
C MET A 249 -28.04 -0.42 4.30
N MET A 250 -28.27 -0.71 5.58
CA MET A 250 -27.82 0.16 6.67
C MET A 250 -26.29 0.19 6.78
N ILE A 251 -25.60 -0.92 6.52
CA ILE A 251 -24.13 -1.00 6.44
C ILE A 251 -23.62 -0.12 5.29
N GLU A 252 -24.25 -0.18 4.11
CA GLU A 252 -23.92 0.70 2.99
C GLU A 252 -24.08 2.19 3.36
N LEU A 253 -25.14 2.54 4.10
CA LEU A 253 -25.34 3.90 4.60
C LEU A 253 -24.26 4.31 5.62
N ALA A 254 -23.89 3.40 6.54
CA ALA A 254 -22.87 3.62 7.54
C ALA A 254 -21.50 3.90 6.90
N GLY A 255 -21.13 3.12 5.88
CA GLY A 255 -19.90 3.34 5.12
C GLY A 255 -19.96 4.62 4.27
N ALA A 256 -21.04 4.81 3.51
CA ALA A 256 -21.20 5.92 2.57
C ALA A 256 -21.35 7.29 3.24
N GLU A 257 -22.22 7.40 4.24
CA GLU A 257 -22.70 8.66 4.81
C GLU A 257 -22.82 8.58 6.35
N PRO A 258 -21.74 8.23 7.08
CA PRO A 258 -21.77 8.01 8.54
C PRO A 258 -22.33 9.21 9.33
N ARG A 259 -22.03 10.44 8.87
CA ARG A 259 -22.49 11.68 9.53
C ARG A 259 -24.02 11.83 9.55
N PHE A 260 -24.74 11.19 8.63
CA PHE A 260 -26.20 11.20 8.61
C PHE A 260 -26.80 10.58 9.89
N LEU A 261 -26.10 9.60 10.48
CA LEU A 261 -26.53 8.88 11.66
C LEU A 261 -26.23 9.65 12.96
N ARG A 262 -25.40 10.70 12.92
CA ARG A 262 -24.81 11.38 14.09
C ARG A 262 -25.82 11.77 15.16
N ARG A 263 -26.98 12.35 14.79
CA ARG A 263 -27.97 12.86 15.76
C ARG A 263 -28.61 11.77 16.63
N GLN A 264 -28.70 10.55 16.13
CA GLN A 264 -29.33 9.41 16.81
C GLN A 264 -28.34 8.24 16.97
N LEU A 265 -27.06 8.51 16.80
CA LEU A 265 -26.00 7.51 16.81
C LEU A 265 -26.02 6.62 18.07
N PRO A 266 -26.22 7.15 19.30
CA PRO A 266 -26.31 6.29 20.48
C PRO A 266 -27.44 5.25 20.41
N ASP A 267 -28.61 5.63 19.89
CA ASP A 267 -29.79 4.76 19.81
C ASP A 267 -29.65 3.71 18.70
N VAL A 268 -29.09 4.11 17.55
CA VAL A 268 -28.81 3.22 16.42
C VAL A 268 -27.79 2.16 16.83
N VAL A 269 -26.64 2.57 17.38
CA VAL A 269 -25.59 1.64 17.81
C VAL A 269 -26.08 0.76 18.96
N ALA A 270 -26.84 1.29 19.92
CA ALA A 270 -27.40 0.48 20.99
C ALA A 270 -28.35 -0.61 20.46
N SER A 271 -29.13 -0.29 19.43
CA SER A 271 -30.05 -1.23 18.76
C SER A 271 -29.29 -2.33 18.01
N MET A 272 -28.22 -1.99 17.27
CA MET A 272 -27.38 -3.00 16.60
C MET A 272 -26.68 -3.92 17.59
N LEU A 273 -26.14 -3.37 18.68
CA LEU A 273 -25.55 -4.19 19.75
C LEU A 273 -26.60 -5.11 20.40
N GLN A 274 -27.85 -4.66 20.56
CA GLN A 274 -28.91 -5.51 21.08
C GLN A 274 -29.23 -6.69 20.14
N ILE A 275 -29.19 -6.46 18.82
CA ILE A 275 -29.36 -7.52 17.81
C ILE A 275 -28.20 -8.51 17.90
N ALA A 276 -26.96 -8.02 17.94
CA ALA A 276 -25.76 -8.85 18.03
C ALA A 276 -25.70 -9.71 19.32
N GLU A 277 -26.19 -9.15 20.44
CA GLU A 277 -26.27 -9.80 21.75
C GLU A 277 -27.41 -10.83 21.86
N ALA A 278 -28.34 -10.91 20.91
CA ALA A 278 -29.53 -11.75 21.02
C ALA A 278 -29.24 -13.21 20.60
N PRO A 279 -29.16 -14.18 21.53
CA PRO A 279 -28.82 -15.57 21.20
C PRO A 279 -29.95 -16.34 20.48
N GLY A 280 -31.10 -15.72 20.30
CA GLY A 280 -32.26 -16.32 19.62
C GLY A 280 -32.37 -15.98 18.14
N LEU A 281 -31.45 -15.16 17.61
CA LEU A 281 -31.37 -14.81 16.20
C LEU A 281 -30.32 -15.66 15.49
N GLU A 282 -30.46 -15.79 14.18
CA GLU A 282 -29.49 -16.46 13.31
C GLU A 282 -28.14 -15.74 13.31
N ASP A 283 -27.07 -16.50 13.10
CA ASP A 283 -25.70 -15.95 13.09
C ASP A 283 -25.53 -14.87 12.02
N GLY A 284 -26.07 -15.06 10.80
CA GLY A 284 -26.02 -14.05 9.75
C GLY A 284 -26.64 -12.70 10.15
N THR A 285 -27.76 -12.72 10.88
CA THR A 285 -28.41 -11.50 11.40
C THR A 285 -27.55 -10.83 12.48
N ARG A 286 -26.94 -11.62 13.36
CA ARG A 286 -26.05 -11.11 14.42
C ARG A 286 -24.75 -10.56 13.85
N HIS A 287 -24.17 -11.23 12.84
CA HIS A 287 -22.97 -10.81 12.13
C HIS A 287 -23.18 -9.49 11.41
N LEU A 288 -24.26 -9.32 10.64
CA LEU A 288 -24.57 -8.05 9.99
C LEU A 288 -24.77 -6.89 10.98
N ALA A 289 -25.31 -7.16 12.16
CA ALA A 289 -25.42 -6.13 13.20
C ALA A 289 -24.05 -5.73 13.79
N VAL A 290 -23.11 -6.69 13.92
CA VAL A 290 -21.71 -6.41 14.29
C VAL A 290 -21.02 -5.63 13.17
N GLU A 291 -21.15 -6.09 11.92
CA GLU A 291 -20.56 -5.48 10.73
C GLU A 291 -20.95 -4.00 10.64
N PHE A 292 -22.23 -3.65 10.82
CA PHE A 292 -22.67 -2.25 10.86
C PHE A 292 -21.88 -1.39 11.85
N VAL A 293 -21.62 -1.89 13.06
CA VAL A 293 -20.91 -1.14 14.09
C VAL A 293 -19.42 -1.04 13.76
N VAL A 294 -18.83 -2.09 13.20
CA VAL A 294 -17.43 -2.11 12.73
C VAL A 294 -17.25 -1.15 11.55
N THR A 295 -18.11 -1.21 10.53
CA THR A 295 -18.10 -0.29 9.38
C THR A 295 -18.19 1.18 9.83
N LEU A 296 -19.01 1.49 10.84
CA LEU A 296 -19.07 2.85 11.40
C LEU A 296 -17.78 3.26 12.11
N ALA A 297 -17.09 2.32 12.76
CA ALA A 297 -15.79 2.60 13.37
C ALA A 297 -14.72 2.83 12.28
N GLU A 298 -14.77 2.09 11.18
CA GLU A 298 -13.86 2.17 10.03
C GLU A 298 -14.09 3.40 9.15
N ALA A 299 -15.28 3.99 9.18
CA ALA A 299 -15.65 5.16 8.36
C ALA A 299 -14.96 6.49 8.81
N ARG A 300 -13.72 6.40 9.27
CA ARG A 300 -12.90 7.48 9.84
C ARG A 300 -12.66 8.64 8.87
N GLU A 301 -12.38 8.37 7.60
CA GLU A 301 -12.14 9.42 6.60
C GLU A 301 -13.34 10.36 6.45
N ARG A 302 -14.54 9.79 6.59
CA ARG A 302 -15.82 10.52 6.46
C ARG A 302 -16.31 11.04 7.79
N ALA A 303 -16.09 10.36 8.92
CA ALA A 303 -16.54 10.76 10.25
C ALA A 303 -15.49 10.47 11.34
N PRO A 304 -14.35 11.20 11.34
CA PRO A 304 -13.21 10.90 12.20
C PRO A 304 -13.58 11.05 13.67
N GLY A 305 -13.21 10.11 14.53
CA GLY A 305 -13.48 10.14 15.98
C GLY A 305 -14.96 10.05 16.40
N MET A 306 -15.91 9.98 15.46
CA MET A 306 -17.35 10.01 15.76
C MET A 306 -17.79 8.85 16.66
N MET A 307 -17.34 7.63 16.34
CA MET A 307 -17.67 6.45 17.14
C MET A 307 -16.98 6.46 18.50
N ARG A 308 -15.71 6.88 18.59
CA ARG A 308 -14.93 6.93 19.85
C ARG A 308 -15.57 7.82 20.93
N LYS A 309 -16.39 8.80 20.54
CA LYS A 309 -17.16 9.63 21.48
C LYS A 309 -18.36 8.93 22.11
N LEU A 310 -18.83 7.82 21.55
CA LEU A 310 -19.94 7.06 22.15
C LEU A 310 -19.44 6.32 23.39
N PRO A 311 -20.05 6.53 24.56
CA PRO A 311 -19.63 5.81 25.76
C PRO A 311 -19.99 4.33 25.65
N ARG A 312 -19.05 3.46 26.06
CA ARG A 312 -19.28 2.02 26.32
C ARG A 312 -19.62 1.13 25.11
N TYR A 313 -19.69 1.64 23.87
CA TYR A 313 -19.98 0.78 22.71
C TYR A 313 -18.84 -0.21 22.46
N VAL A 314 -17.58 0.24 22.52
CA VAL A 314 -16.39 -0.63 22.35
C VAL A 314 -16.43 -1.78 23.33
N GLY A 315 -16.69 -1.51 24.62
CA GLY A 315 -16.78 -2.55 25.64
C GLY A 315 -17.88 -3.58 25.38
N ARG A 316 -19.06 -3.14 24.92
CA ARG A 316 -20.16 -4.06 24.56
C ARG A 316 -19.84 -4.88 23.32
N LEU A 317 -19.38 -4.24 22.25
CA LEU A 317 -19.02 -4.92 21.01
C LEU A 317 -17.91 -5.94 21.26
N PHE A 318 -16.87 -5.54 21.98
CA PHE A 318 -15.76 -6.41 22.36
C PHE A 318 -16.25 -7.64 23.13
N ALA A 319 -17.19 -7.47 24.08
CA ALA A 319 -17.76 -8.59 24.83
C ALA A 319 -18.59 -9.54 23.93
N VAL A 320 -19.30 -9.00 22.92
CA VAL A 320 -20.01 -9.82 21.92
C VAL A 320 -19.01 -10.65 21.12
N LEU A 321 -17.96 -10.03 20.59
CA LEU A 321 -16.92 -10.70 19.81
C LEU A 321 -16.21 -11.79 20.65
N MET A 322 -15.84 -11.47 21.90
CA MET A 322 -15.28 -12.43 22.85
C MET A 322 -16.21 -13.62 23.12
N THR A 323 -17.53 -13.41 23.07
CA THR A 323 -18.52 -14.49 23.25
C THR A 323 -18.62 -15.35 22.00
N MET A 324 -18.56 -14.75 20.81
CA MET A 324 -18.53 -15.47 19.53
C MET A 324 -17.26 -16.34 19.39
N LEU A 325 -16.12 -15.89 19.92
CA LEU A 325 -14.89 -16.70 20.00
C LEU A 325 -14.99 -17.96 20.88
N LEU A 326 -16.06 -18.12 21.66
CA LEU A 326 -16.30 -19.35 22.42
C LEU A 326 -16.92 -20.46 21.57
N ASP A 327 -17.34 -20.16 20.34
CA ASP A 327 -17.93 -21.12 19.43
C ASP A 327 -16.86 -21.95 18.69
N VAL A 328 -16.04 -22.62 19.49
CA VAL A 328 -14.99 -23.54 19.03
C VAL A 328 -15.14 -24.88 19.75
N GLN A 329 -15.00 -26.00 19.05
CA GLN A 329 -15.18 -27.35 19.58
C GLN A 329 -13.86 -28.12 19.63
N ASP A 330 -13.73 -28.99 20.62
CA ASP A 330 -12.56 -29.87 20.74
C ASP A 330 -12.77 -31.14 19.89
N GLU A 331 -12.45 -31.04 18.61
CA GLU A 331 -12.63 -32.12 17.64
C GLU A 331 -11.39 -33.02 17.54
N PRO A 332 -11.55 -34.35 17.51
CA PRO A 332 -10.42 -35.27 17.35
C PRO A 332 -9.59 -35.05 16.08
N ALA A 333 -10.23 -34.57 15.00
CA ALA A 333 -9.59 -34.18 13.74
C ALA A 333 -8.48 -33.14 13.96
N TRP A 334 -8.74 -32.15 14.82
CA TRP A 334 -7.72 -31.17 15.19
C TRP A 334 -6.49 -31.83 15.82
N HIS A 335 -6.65 -32.85 16.67
CA HIS A 335 -5.50 -33.53 17.28
C HIS A 335 -4.73 -34.43 16.30
N ALA A 336 -5.33 -34.83 15.18
CA ALA A 336 -4.68 -35.67 14.17
C ALA A 336 -3.52 -34.97 13.45
N ALA A 337 -3.48 -33.63 13.50
CA ALA A 337 -2.43 -32.79 12.89
C ALA A 337 -2.25 -33.05 11.38
N VAL A 338 -3.38 -33.12 10.68
CA VAL A 338 -3.46 -33.15 9.21
C VAL A 338 -3.78 -31.73 8.73
N SER A 339 -3.09 -31.26 7.68
CA SER A 339 -3.20 -29.88 7.20
C SER A 339 -4.61 -29.50 6.76
N GLU A 340 -5.36 -30.40 6.11
CA GLU A 340 -6.75 -30.18 5.68
C GLU A 340 -7.75 -30.00 6.85
N GLU A 341 -7.33 -30.22 8.09
CA GLU A 341 -8.18 -30.17 9.29
C GLU A 341 -7.68 -29.10 10.30
N GLU A 342 -7.02 -28.04 9.82
CA GLU A 342 -6.51 -26.93 10.65
C GLU A 342 -7.62 -26.21 11.41
N ASP A 343 -8.72 -25.90 10.72
CA ASP A 343 -9.89 -25.21 11.30
C ASP A 343 -10.92 -26.18 11.90
N ALA A 344 -10.53 -27.45 12.11
CA ALA A 344 -11.44 -28.44 12.69
C ALA A 344 -12.00 -27.94 14.02
N GLY A 345 -13.33 -27.98 14.17
CA GLY A 345 -14.05 -27.47 15.33
C GLY A 345 -14.23 -25.95 15.39
N GLU A 346 -13.72 -25.17 14.43
CA GLU A 346 -14.01 -23.74 14.32
C GLU A 346 -15.31 -23.50 13.55
N THR A 347 -16.13 -22.53 13.98
CA THR A 347 -17.38 -22.16 13.29
C THR A 347 -17.24 -20.83 12.57
N GLY A 348 -18.19 -20.51 11.67
CA GLY A 348 -18.22 -19.20 11.01
C GLY A 348 -18.28 -18.02 12.00
N SER A 349 -18.99 -18.18 13.13
CA SER A 349 -19.03 -17.17 14.20
C SER A 349 -17.67 -16.96 14.87
N TYR A 350 -16.87 -18.01 15.04
CA TYR A 350 -15.53 -17.91 15.59
C TYR A 350 -14.59 -17.14 14.64
N VAL A 351 -14.59 -17.49 13.35
CA VAL A 351 -13.73 -16.84 12.33
C VAL A 351 -14.13 -15.36 12.15
N PHE A 352 -15.44 -15.08 11.99
CA PHE A 352 -15.96 -13.71 11.87
C PHE A 352 -15.56 -12.82 13.05
N ALA A 353 -15.57 -13.37 14.28
CA ALA A 353 -15.22 -12.60 15.46
C ALA A 353 -13.73 -12.26 15.56
N GLN A 354 -12.84 -13.12 15.02
CA GLN A 354 -11.41 -12.82 14.94
C GLN A 354 -11.16 -11.62 14.02
N GLU A 355 -11.70 -11.68 12.80
CA GLU A 355 -11.56 -10.61 11.80
C GLU A 355 -12.12 -9.28 12.32
N CYS A 356 -13.30 -9.32 12.95
CA CYS A 356 -13.91 -8.12 13.53
C CYS A 356 -13.11 -7.51 14.69
N LEU A 357 -12.40 -8.32 15.48
CA LEU A 357 -11.58 -7.81 16.58
C LEU A 357 -10.38 -7.03 16.06
N ASP A 358 -9.74 -7.54 15.03
CA ASP A 358 -8.61 -6.88 14.37
C ASP A 358 -9.06 -5.57 13.69
N ARG A 359 -10.04 -5.65 12.80
CA ARG A 359 -10.66 -4.48 12.15
C ARG A 359 -11.11 -3.42 13.15
N LEU A 360 -11.74 -3.83 14.25
CA LEU A 360 -12.15 -2.91 15.32
C LEU A 360 -10.94 -2.26 16.00
N ALA A 361 -9.89 -3.03 16.34
CA ALA A 361 -8.69 -2.51 16.97
C ALA A 361 -7.98 -1.48 16.09
N ILE A 362 -7.84 -1.76 14.79
CA ILE A 362 -7.28 -0.85 13.78
C ILE A 362 -8.13 0.43 13.68
N ALA A 363 -9.45 0.30 13.68
CA ALA A 363 -10.37 1.43 13.54
C ALA A 363 -10.40 2.37 14.78
N VAL A 364 -10.40 1.81 16.00
CA VAL A 364 -10.55 2.60 17.24
C VAL A 364 -9.24 2.95 17.94
N GLY A 365 -8.14 2.26 17.59
CA GLY A 365 -6.81 2.50 18.09
C GLY A 365 -6.54 1.93 19.49
N GLY A 366 -5.24 1.78 19.79
CA GLY A 366 -4.72 1.18 21.01
C GLY A 366 -5.13 1.87 22.32
N ASN A 367 -5.30 3.19 22.33
CA ASN A 367 -5.68 3.90 23.55
C ASN A 367 -7.15 3.64 23.94
N THR A 368 -7.98 3.18 22.98
CA THR A 368 -9.39 2.87 23.22
C THR A 368 -9.60 1.37 23.50
N ILE A 369 -8.98 0.49 22.71
CA ILE A 369 -9.24 -0.96 22.77
C ILE A 369 -8.55 -1.63 23.97
N LEU A 370 -7.32 -1.21 24.32
CA LEU A 370 -6.54 -1.88 25.37
C LEU A 370 -7.11 -1.70 26.79
N PRO A 371 -7.65 -0.53 27.20
CA PRO A 371 -8.33 -0.41 28.49
C PRO A 371 -9.51 -1.38 28.63
N VAL A 372 -10.26 -1.60 27.55
CA VAL A 372 -11.38 -2.57 27.51
C VAL A 372 -10.84 -4.00 27.65
N ALA A 373 -9.79 -4.35 26.90
CA ALA A 373 -9.15 -5.65 27.01
C ALA A 373 -8.62 -5.91 28.43
N ALA A 374 -7.96 -4.92 29.05
CA ALA A 374 -7.43 -5.01 30.41
C ALA A 374 -8.53 -5.25 31.47
N GLU A 375 -9.76 -4.76 31.24
CA GLU A 375 -10.90 -5.01 32.11
C GLU A 375 -11.46 -6.44 31.95
N LEU A 376 -11.57 -6.93 30.71
CA LEU A 376 -12.29 -8.18 30.40
C LEU A 376 -11.40 -9.43 30.45
N LEU A 377 -10.18 -9.37 29.91
CA LEU A 377 -9.29 -10.52 29.74
C LEU A 377 -8.94 -11.26 31.05
N PRO A 378 -8.70 -10.60 32.21
CA PRO A 378 -8.37 -11.31 33.44
C PRO A 378 -9.43 -12.35 33.85
N SER A 379 -10.71 -12.06 33.62
CA SER A 379 -11.81 -12.97 33.92
C SER A 379 -11.83 -14.20 32.99
N PHE A 380 -11.38 -14.04 31.74
CA PHE A 380 -11.29 -15.13 30.78
C PHE A 380 -10.08 -16.03 31.07
N PHE A 381 -8.92 -15.45 31.39
CA PHE A 381 -7.72 -16.22 31.76
C PHE A 381 -7.91 -17.05 33.03
N SER A 382 -8.65 -16.54 34.01
CA SER A 382 -8.91 -17.25 35.28
C SER A 382 -9.98 -18.34 35.20
N SER A 383 -10.62 -18.53 34.04
CA SER A 383 -11.70 -19.50 33.84
C SER A 383 -11.20 -20.94 33.78
N GLU A 384 -11.96 -21.88 34.36
CA GLU A 384 -11.73 -23.33 34.20
C GLU A 384 -12.05 -23.80 32.76
N ASP A 385 -12.98 -23.14 32.09
CA ASP A 385 -13.31 -23.40 30.69
C ASP A 385 -12.15 -23.00 29.76
N TRP A 386 -11.59 -23.98 29.05
CA TRP A 386 -10.47 -23.78 28.14
C TRP A 386 -10.84 -22.85 26.98
N LYS A 387 -12.11 -22.83 26.54
CA LYS A 387 -12.55 -21.96 25.45
C LYS A 387 -12.40 -20.49 25.78
N ARG A 388 -12.62 -20.12 27.05
CA ARG A 388 -12.40 -18.74 27.53
C ARG A 388 -10.93 -18.36 27.57
N ARG A 389 -10.07 -19.25 28.08
CA ARG A 389 -8.61 -19.01 28.08
C ARG A 389 -8.05 -18.92 26.67
N HIS A 390 -8.55 -19.77 25.77
CA HIS A 390 -8.26 -19.74 24.34
C HIS A 390 -8.69 -18.41 23.69
N ALA A 391 -9.95 -18.01 23.86
CA ALA A 391 -10.46 -16.75 23.32
C ALA A 391 -9.65 -15.54 23.79
N ALA A 392 -9.23 -15.49 25.07
CA ALA A 392 -8.38 -14.42 25.57
C ALA A 392 -7.04 -14.30 24.84
N LEU A 393 -6.42 -15.42 24.47
CA LEU A 393 -5.15 -15.44 23.73
C LEU A 393 -5.33 -15.01 22.29
N VAL A 394 -6.38 -15.53 21.63
CA VAL A 394 -6.77 -15.13 20.27
C VAL A 394 -7.03 -13.62 20.23
N THR A 395 -7.77 -13.08 21.18
CA THR A 395 -8.04 -11.64 21.24
C THR A 395 -6.78 -10.80 21.45
N ILE A 396 -5.82 -11.24 22.27
CA ILE A 396 -4.53 -10.51 22.38
C ILE A 396 -3.81 -10.48 21.02
N ALA A 397 -3.83 -11.59 20.28
CA ALA A 397 -3.25 -11.66 18.95
C ALA A 397 -3.96 -10.70 17.98
N GLN A 398 -5.30 -10.78 17.91
CA GLN A 398 -6.09 -10.00 16.94
C GLN A 398 -6.06 -8.50 17.19
N ILE A 399 -5.92 -8.03 18.44
CA ILE A 399 -5.87 -6.58 18.70
C ILE A 399 -4.44 -6.00 18.62
N ALA A 400 -3.43 -6.82 18.36
CA ALA A 400 -2.02 -6.42 18.45
C ALA A 400 -1.66 -5.35 17.41
N GLU A 401 -1.98 -5.58 16.13
CA GLU A 401 -1.71 -4.65 15.02
C GLU A 401 -2.29 -3.25 15.31
N GLY A 402 -3.61 -3.17 15.51
CA GLY A 402 -4.30 -1.91 15.79
C GLY A 402 -3.93 -1.23 17.12
N SER A 403 -3.15 -1.88 17.98
CA SER A 403 -2.74 -1.33 19.29
C SER A 403 -1.24 -1.36 19.56
N ALA A 404 -0.42 -1.62 18.52
CA ALA A 404 0.99 -1.91 18.65
C ALA A 404 1.76 -0.87 19.46
N LYS A 405 1.57 0.42 19.14
CA LYS A 405 2.25 1.55 19.82
C LYS A 405 2.00 1.60 21.34
N VAL A 406 0.80 1.23 21.78
CA VAL A 406 0.43 1.25 23.20
C VAL A 406 0.83 -0.05 23.88
N MET A 407 0.73 -1.19 23.18
CA MET A 407 1.25 -2.47 23.67
C MET A 407 2.75 -2.44 23.88
N ILE A 408 3.55 -1.84 22.98
CA ILE A 408 5.00 -1.71 23.10
C ILE A 408 5.40 -1.00 24.40
N LYS A 409 4.61 -0.03 24.88
CA LYS A 409 4.85 0.65 26.16
C LYS A 409 4.66 -0.26 27.38
N ASN A 410 3.90 -1.35 27.23
CA ASN A 410 3.56 -2.33 28.28
C ASN A 410 3.97 -3.76 27.89
N LEU A 411 4.98 -3.88 27.04
CA LEU A 411 5.32 -5.09 26.29
C LEU A 411 5.55 -6.31 27.20
N GLU A 412 6.33 -6.15 28.28
CA GLU A 412 6.62 -7.23 29.23
C GLU A 412 5.36 -7.80 29.88
N GLN A 413 4.38 -6.95 30.19
CA GLN A 413 3.12 -7.38 30.81
C GLN A 413 2.24 -8.15 29.81
N VAL A 414 2.11 -7.65 28.57
CA VAL A 414 1.32 -8.28 27.51
C VAL A 414 1.90 -9.65 27.17
N VAL A 415 3.20 -9.71 26.86
CA VAL A 415 3.86 -10.97 26.50
C VAL A 415 3.91 -11.93 27.69
N GLY A 416 4.10 -11.43 28.91
CA GLY A 416 4.04 -12.24 30.13
C GLY A 416 2.70 -12.96 30.32
N MET A 417 1.57 -12.29 30.03
CA MET A 417 0.24 -12.92 30.10
C MET A 417 0.11 -14.10 29.12
N VAL A 418 0.64 -13.95 27.91
CA VAL A 418 0.62 -14.99 26.88
C VAL A 418 1.54 -16.16 27.23
N LEU A 419 2.79 -15.88 27.62
CA LEU A 419 3.78 -16.90 27.96
C LEU A 419 3.35 -17.80 29.12
N ASN A 420 2.58 -17.30 30.09
CA ASN A 420 2.04 -18.10 31.18
C ASN A 420 1.12 -19.25 30.69
N SER A 421 0.54 -19.13 29.50
CA SER A 421 -0.38 -20.11 28.93
C SER A 421 0.33 -21.20 28.10
N PHE A 422 1.65 -21.15 27.95
CA PHE A 422 2.44 -22.17 27.23
C PHE A 422 2.41 -23.55 27.92
N GLN A 423 2.10 -23.57 29.22
CA GLN A 423 1.99 -24.79 30.02
C GLN A 423 0.54 -25.12 30.39
N ASP A 424 -0.45 -24.53 29.69
CA ASP A 424 -1.86 -24.82 29.93
C ASP A 424 -2.16 -26.33 29.73
N PRO A 425 -3.02 -26.95 30.55
CA PRO A 425 -3.38 -28.36 30.38
C PRO A 425 -4.04 -28.67 29.03
N HIS A 426 -4.70 -27.69 28.38
CA HIS A 426 -5.39 -27.90 27.13
C HIS A 426 -4.48 -27.56 25.93
N PRO A 427 -4.28 -28.48 24.96
CA PRO A 427 -3.38 -28.26 23.83
C PRO A 427 -3.80 -27.10 22.93
N ARG A 428 -5.11 -26.87 22.69
CA ARG A 428 -5.57 -25.68 21.96
C ARG A 428 -5.21 -24.36 22.65
N VAL A 429 -5.21 -24.31 23.98
CA VAL A 429 -4.83 -23.08 24.70
C VAL A 429 -3.32 -22.84 24.57
N ARG A 430 -2.50 -23.90 24.67
CA ARG A 430 -1.06 -23.80 24.39
C ARG A 430 -0.79 -23.36 22.96
N TRP A 431 -1.51 -23.91 21.98
CA TRP A 431 -1.44 -23.51 20.58
C TRP A 431 -1.80 -22.03 20.40
N ALA A 432 -2.91 -21.57 20.96
CA ALA A 432 -3.31 -20.15 20.87
C ALA A 432 -2.30 -19.21 21.55
N ALA A 433 -1.63 -19.66 22.62
CA ALA A 433 -0.57 -18.88 23.25
C ALA A 433 0.66 -18.72 22.34
N ILE A 434 1.04 -19.79 21.65
CA ILE A 434 2.12 -19.77 20.66
C ILE A 434 1.72 -18.90 19.47
N ASN A 435 0.46 -19.02 19.01
CA ASN A 435 -0.07 -18.18 17.94
C ASN A 435 0.03 -16.70 18.28
N ALA A 436 -0.43 -16.33 19.48
CA ALA A 436 -0.33 -14.96 19.96
C ALA A 436 1.12 -14.48 20.05
N VAL A 437 2.08 -15.31 20.49
CA VAL A 437 3.51 -14.93 20.46
C VAL A 437 4.01 -14.73 19.03
N GLY A 438 3.62 -15.59 18.09
CA GLY A 438 3.96 -15.43 16.67
C GLY A 438 3.45 -14.09 16.13
N GLN A 439 2.16 -13.81 16.30
CA GLN A 439 1.52 -12.57 15.85
C GLN A 439 2.14 -11.34 16.51
N LEU A 440 2.32 -11.35 17.84
CA LEU A 440 2.98 -10.25 18.56
C LEU A 440 4.41 -10.01 18.08
N SER A 441 5.12 -11.06 17.62
CA SER A 441 6.48 -10.91 17.09
C SER A 441 6.49 -10.20 15.73
N THR A 442 5.43 -10.36 14.93
CA THR A 442 5.23 -9.61 13.69
C THR A 442 4.85 -8.17 14.02
N ASP A 443 3.77 -7.96 14.78
CA ASP A 443 3.11 -6.65 14.92
C ASP A 443 3.84 -5.71 15.89
N LEU A 444 4.53 -6.25 16.90
CA LEU A 444 5.29 -5.48 17.88
C LEU A 444 6.80 -5.51 17.58
N GLY A 445 7.20 -6.06 16.43
CA GLY A 445 8.58 -6.09 15.99
C GLY A 445 9.08 -4.72 15.49
N PRO A 446 10.40 -4.43 15.58
CA PRO A 446 11.46 -5.24 16.15
C PRO A 446 11.59 -5.10 17.68
N GLU A 447 10.73 -4.32 18.35
CA GLU A 447 10.92 -3.98 19.76
C GLU A 447 10.71 -5.19 20.68
N LEU A 448 9.76 -6.07 20.33
CA LEU A 448 9.59 -7.36 21.01
C LEU A 448 10.88 -8.20 20.97
N GLN A 449 11.50 -8.30 19.80
CA GLN A 449 12.74 -9.04 19.60
C GLN A 449 13.88 -8.41 20.41
N ASN A 450 14.00 -7.08 20.39
CA ASN A 450 15.05 -6.36 21.12
C ASN A 450 14.96 -6.55 22.64
N GLN A 451 13.75 -6.53 23.21
CA GLN A 451 13.57 -6.55 24.66
C GLN A 451 13.35 -7.95 25.25
N LEU A 452 12.61 -8.82 24.56
CA LEU A 452 12.05 -10.05 25.15
C LEU A 452 12.56 -11.36 24.54
N HIS A 453 13.56 -11.31 23.66
CA HIS A 453 14.16 -12.52 23.07
C HIS A 453 14.58 -13.57 24.12
N HIS A 454 15.04 -13.14 25.29
CA HIS A 454 15.57 -13.98 26.35
C HIS A 454 14.51 -14.81 27.09
N VAL A 455 13.22 -14.48 26.94
CA VAL A 455 12.09 -15.27 27.48
C VAL A 455 11.29 -15.95 26.37
N VAL A 456 11.11 -15.29 25.22
CA VAL A 456 10.30 -15.79 24.11
C VAL A 456 10.97 -16.98 23.42
N LEU A 457 12.23 -16.84 22.98
CA LEU A 457 12.93 -17.91 22.26
C LEU A 457 13.08 -19.19 23.08
N PRO A 458 13.44 -19.16 24.38
CA PRO A 458 13.44 -20.36 25.21
C PRO A 458 12.06 -20.98 25.40
N ALA A 459 11.00 -20.18 25.50
CA ALA A 459 9.63 -20.68 25.64
C ALA A 459 9.16 -21.42 24.37
N LEU A 460 9.38 -20.84 23.20
CA LEU A 460 9.13 -21.48 21.90
C LEU A 460 9.96 -22.76 21.75
N ALA A 461 11.23 -22.70 22.10
CA ALA A 461 12.10 -23.87 22.10
C ALA A 461 11.57 -24.99 23.01
N SER A 462 11.05 -24.66 24.20
CA SER A 462 10.43 -25.65 25.09
C SER A 462 9.12 -26.20 24.52
N ALA A 463 8.30 -25.39 23.85
CA ALA A 463 7.04 -25.84 23.26
C ALA A 463 7.25 -26.84 22.11
N MET A 464 8.38 -26.74 21.39
CA MET A 464 8.79 -27.74 20.39
C MET A 464 9.00 -29.15 20.98
N ASP A 465 9.18 -29.30 22.30
CA ASP A 465 9.33 -30.61 22.96
C ASP A 465 7.99 -31.31 23.26
N ASP A 466 6.84 -30.73 22.90
CA ASP A 466 5.52 -31.32 23.16
C ASP A 466 5.17 -32.45 22.17
N VAL A 467 5.92 -33.55 22.24
CA VAL A 467 5.82 -34.71 21.33
C VAL A 467 4.41 -35.34 21.31
N GLN A 468 3.60 -35.11 22.34
CA GLN A 468 2.23 -35.63 22.39
C GLN A 468 1.25 -34.84 21.54
N ASN A 469 1.60 -33.60 21.16
CA ASN A 469 0.72 -32.68 20.47
C ASN A 469 1.44 -32.09 19.24
N PRO A 470 1.45 -32.79 18.10
CA PRO A 470 2.19 -32.36 16.91
C PRO A 470 1.80 -30.96 16.41
N ARG A 471 0.52 -30.55 16.55
CA ARG A 471 0.09 -29.18 16.22
C ARG A 471 0.79 -28.13 17.07
N VAL A 472 0.98 -28.38 18.36
CA VAL A 472 1.69 -27.47 19.27
C VAL A 472 3.17 -27.37 18.85
N GLN A 473 3.79 -28.50 18.49
CA GLN A 473 5.18 -28.52 18.01
C GLN A 473 5.35 -27.76 16.68
N ALA A 474 4.47 -28.03 15.72
CA ALA A 474 4.49 -27.37 14.42
C ALA A 474 4.31 -25.86 14.58
N HIS A 475 3.32 -25.44 15.38
CA HIS A 475 3.08 -24.01 15.61
C HIS A 475 4.23 -23.33 16.36
N ALA A 476 4.87 -24.02 17.30
CA ALA A 476 6.05 -23.50 18.00
C ALA A 476 7.22 -23.27 17.03
N ALA A 477 7.39 -24.16 16.04
CA ALA A 477 8.36 -23.94 14.97
C ALA A 477 7.94 -22.76 14.07
N SER A 478 6.67 -22.67 13.65
CA SER A 478 6.18 -21.54 12.87
C SER A 478 6.36 -20.19 13.58
N ALA A 479 6.13 -20.11 14.88
CA ALA A 479 6.36 -18.88 15.64
C ALA A 479 7.85 -18.47 15.73
N ILE A 480 8.80 -19.39 15.50
CA ILE A 480 10.22 -19.04 15.34
C ILE A 480 10.42 -18.22 14.07
N LEU A 481 9.74 -18.56 12.96
CA LEU A 481 9.77 -17.78 11.71
C LEU A 481 9.34 -16.33 11.97
N ASN A 482 8.16 -16.12 12.57
CA ASN A 482 7.66 -14.77 12.87
C ASN A 482 8.63 -14.00 13.78
N PHE A 483 9.23 -14.69 14.75
CA PHE A 483 10.22 -14.06 15.61
C PHE A 483 11.49 -13.68 14.84
N SER A 484 12.02 -14.56 13.98
CA SER A 484 13.30 -14.33 13.31
C SER A 484 13.25 -13.31 12.18
N GLU A 485 12.13 -13.15 11.46
CA GLU A 485 12.02 -12.19 10.33
C GLU A 485 12.40 -10.75 10.73
N ASN A 486 11.96 -10.29 11.91
CA ASN A 486 12.26 -8.95 12.43
C ASN A 486 13.42 -8.95 13.45
N CYS A 487 14.21 -10.03 13.54
CA CYS A 487 15.27 -10.18 14.53
C CYS A 487 16.65 -9.92 13.92
N ARG A 488 17.44 -9.07 14.58
CA ARG A 488 18.84 -8.83 14.17
C ARG A 488 19.72 -10.07 14.40
N PRO A 489 20.73 -10.32 13.56
CA PRO A 489 21.62 -11.47 13.70
C PRO A 489 22.26 -11.59 15.09
N GLU A 490 22.64 -10.46 15.69
CA GLU A 490 23.32 -10.43 17.00
C GLU A 490 22.44 -10.93 18.13
N ILE A 491 21.12 -10.73 18.03
CA ILE A 491 20.14 -11.17 19.03
C ILE A 491 19.88 -12.67 18.90
N LEU A 492 19.78 -13.18 17.66
CA LEU A 492 19.44 -14.57 17.40
C LEU A 492 20.63 -15.52 17.63
N THR A 493 21.85 -15.08 17.32
CA THR A 493 23.07 -15.90 17.35
C THR A 493 23.27 -16.73 18.63
N PRO A 494 23.07 -16.19 19.85
CA PRO A 494 23.22 -16.95 21.10
C PRO A 494 22.26 -18.14 21.24
N TYR A 495 21.13 -18.13 20.53
CA TYR A 495 20.06 -19.13 20.64
C TYR A 495 20.11 -20.17 19.51
N LEU A 496 20.84 -19.89 18.43
CA LEU A 496 20.88 -20.73 17.22
C LEU A 496 21.25 -22.19 17.50
N ASP A 497 22.21 -22.46 18.39
CA ASP A 497 22.61 -23.84 18.72
C ASP A 497 21.42 -24.66 19.25
N GLY A 498 20.62 -24.07 20.13
CA GLY A 498 19.45 -24.72 20.71
C GLY A 498 18.29 -24.83 19.73
N ILE A 499 18.03 -23.76 18.98
CA ILE A 499 16.93 -23.69 18.00
C ILE A 499 17.19 -24.65 16.83
N VAL A 500 18.34 -24.54 16.17
CA VAL A 500 18.69 -25.40 15.02
C VAL A 500 18.75 -26.87 15.43
N GLY A 501 19.28 -27.17 16.63
CA GLY A 501 19.28 -28.53 17.17
C GLY A 501 17.87 -29.12 17.30
N LYS A 502 16.91 -28.33 17.82
CA LYS A 502 15.50 -28.74 17.94
C LYS A 502 14.81 -28.87 16.58
N LEU A 503 14.98 -27.90 15.70
CA LEU A 503 14.40 -27.94 14.36
C LEU A 503 14.89 -29.14 13.55
N LEU A 504 16.18 -29.49 13.66
CA LEU A 504 16.73 -30.70 13.03
C LEU A 504 16.13 -31.98 13.61
N LEU A 505 15.86 -32.03 14.92
CA LEU A 505 15.18 -33.18 15.53
C LEU A 505 13.74 -33.30 14.99
N LEU A 506 12.99 -32.20 14.97
CA LEU A 506 11.63 -32.16 14.42
C LEU A 506 11.60 -32.61 12.95
N LEU A 507 12.58 -32.17 12.16
CA LEU A 507 12.71 -32.59 10.76
C LEU A 507 12.95 -34.10 10.61
N GLN A 508 13.64 -34.73 11.57
CA GLN A 508 13.97 -36.15 11.53
C GLN A 508 12.87 -37.05 12.09
N THR A 509 12.12 -36.59 13.09
CA THR A 509 11.17 -37.43 13.85
C THR A 509 9.71 -37.01 13.75
N GLY A 510 9.44 -35.80 13.26
CA GLY A 510 8.10 -35.25 13.15
C GLY A 510 7.26 -35.91 12.04
N ASN A 511 5.95 -35.73 12.12
CA ASN A 511 5.07 -35.99 10.98
C ASN A 511 5.24 -34.88 9.93
N GLN A 512 4.59 -35.04 8.78
CA GLN A 512 4.73 -34.11 7.67
C GLN A 512 4.47 -32.65 8.06
N MET A 513 3.39 -32.36 8.80
CA MET A 513 3.07 -30.99 9.28
C MET A 513 4.21 -30.38 10.11
N VAL A 514 4.75 -31.15 11.06
CA VAL A 514 5.87 -30.71 11.91
C VAL A 514 7.16 -30.52 11.10
N GLN A 515 7.43 -31.42 10.15
CA GLN A 515 8.59 -31.30 9.26
C GLN A 515 8.51 -30.06 8.39
N GLU A 516 7.34 -29.78 7.83
CA GLU A 516 7.08 -28.59 7.02
C GLU A 516 7.29 -27.30 7.82
N ALA A 517 6.72 -27.19 9.02
CA ALA A 517 6.94 -26.04 9.89
C ALA A 517 8.42 -25.90 10.29
N ALA A 518 9.10 -27.01 10.59
CA ALA A 518 10.52 -27.00 10.93
C ALA A 518 11.41 -26.52 9.76
N LEU A 519 11.05 -26.86 8.51
CA LEU A 519 11.77 -26.38 7.32
C LEU A 519 11.66 -24.86 7.17
N THR A 520 10.45 -24.32 7.28
CA THR A 520 10.20 -22.87 7.16
C THR A 520 10.89 -22.10 8.29
N ALA A 521 10.79 -22.57 9.53
CA ALA A 521 11.48 -21.99 10.67
C ALA A 521 13.02 -22.01 10.52
N LEU A 522 13.56 -23.13 10.01
CA LEU A 522 15.00 -23.25 9.76
C LEU A 522 15.47 -22.32 8.64
N ALA A 523 14.64 -22.14 7.61
CA ALA A 523 14.91 -21.23 6.51
C ALA A 523 14.97 -19.77 6.99
N SER A 524 13.99 -19.34 7.79
CA SER A 524 13.97 -17.99 8.37
C SER A 524 15.11 -17.77 9.35
N ALA A 525 15.38 -18.72 10.24
CA ALA A 525 16.52 -18.62 11.16
C ALA A 525 17.86 -18.52 10.41
N ALA A 526 17.99 -19.18 9.25
CA ALA A 526 19.17 -19.04 8.40
C ALA A 526 19.26 -17.65 7.77
N ASP A 527 18.17 -17.17 7.16
CA ASP A 527 18.11 -15.85 6.52
C ASP A 527 18.45 -14.72 7.50
N SER A 528 17.84 -14.73 8.69
CA SER A 528 18.05 -13.72 9.73
C SER A 528 19.42 -13.79 10.41
N SER A 529 20.08 -14.95 10.43
CA SER A 529 21.42 -15.09 11.03
C SER A 529 22.57 -14.96 10.04
N GLN A 530 22.28 -14.98 8.73
CA GLN A 530 23.24 -14.76 7.65
C GLN A 530 24.52 -15.60 7.82
N GLU A 531 25.70 -14.97 7.80
CA GLU A 531 26.99 -15.64 7.86
C GLU A 531 27.18 -16.49 9.13
N HIS A 532 26.49 -16.17 10.23
CA HIS A 532 26.55 -16.97 11.46
C HIS A 532 25.96 -18.38 11.28
N PHE A 533 25.12 -18.59 10.27
CA PHE A 533 24.55 -19.90 9.96
C PHE A 533 25.56 -20.89 9.36
N GLN A 534 26.74 -20.43 8.90
CA GLN A 534 27.78 -21.29 8.31
C GLN A 534 28.16 -22.48 9.20
N LYS A 535 28.10 -22.31 10.53
CA LYS A 535 28.38 -23.36 11.52
C LYS A 535 27.48 -24.60 11.35
N TYR A 536 26.23 -24.41 10.95
CA TYR A 536 25.21 -25.45 10.89
C TYR A 536 25.06 -26.08 9.50
N TYR A 537 25.59 -25.44 8.47
CA TYR A 537 25.42 -25.82 7.07
C TYR A 537 25.70 -27.31 6.80
N ASP A 538 26.85 -27.81 7.27
CA ASP A 538 27.29 -29.18 6.99
C ASP A 538 26.40 -30.24 7.70
N ALA A 539 25.69 -29.84 8.76
CA ALA A 539 24.71 -30.67 9.44
C ALA A 539 23.32 -30.60 8.79
N VAL A 540 22.92 -29.43 8.28
CA VAL A 540 21.57 -29.15 7.76
C VAL A 540 21.42 -29.58 6.30
N MET A 541 22.32 -29.13 5.42
CA MET A 541 22.19 -29.24 3.96
C MET A 541 21.99 -30.69 3.45
N PRO A 542 22.66 -31.73 4.00
CA PRO A 542 22.43 -33.10 3.56
C PRO A 542 20.98 -33.59 3.73
N TYR A 543 20.31 -33.20 4.83
CA TYR A 543 18.92 -33.58 5.09
C TYR A 543 17.97 -32.88 4.11
N LEU A 544 18.18 -31.58 3.89
CA LEU A 544 17.36 -30.82 2.95
C LEU A 544 17.47 -31.41 1.53
N LYS A 545 18.69 -31.73 1.07
CA LYS A 545 18.87 -32.38 -0.24
C LYS A 545 18.20 -33.75 -0.29
N ALA A 546 18.25 -34.53 0.79
CA ALA A 546 17.59 -35.83 0.84
C ALA A 546 16.07 -35.71 0.70
N ILE A 547 15.44 -34.70 1.31
CA ILE A 547 14.01 -34.42 1.14
C ILE A 547 13.74 -34.00 -0.30
N LEU A 548 14.48 -33.01 -0.83
CA LEU A 548 14.31 -32.52 -2.20
C LEU A 548 14.43 -33.64 -3.27
N MET A 549 15.31 -34.63 -3.04
CA MET A 549 15.56 -35.73 -3.97
C MET A 549 14.55 -36.89 -3.83
N ASN A 550 14.09 -37.20 -2.61
CA ASN A 550 13.31 -38.42 -2.35
C ASN A 550 11.81 -38.17 -2.15
N ALA A 551 11.38 -36.96 -1.79
CA ALA A 551 9.98 -36.62 -1.54
C ALA A 551 9.19 -36.39 -2.84
N THR A 552 9.16 -37.38 -3.73
CA THR A 552 8.58 -37.26 -5.09
C THR A 552 7.09 -37.59 -5.18
N ASP A 553 6.50 -38.15 -4.12
CA ASP A 553 5.10 -38.55 -4.09
C ASP A 553 4.16 -37.33 -4.01
N LYS A 554 2.94 -37.47 -4.54
CA LYS A 554 1.94 -36.37 -4.56
C LYS A 554 1.64 -35.81 -3.16
N SER A 555 1.60 -36.65 -2.12
CA SER A 555 1.34 -36.21 -0.74
C SER A 555 2.46 -35.35 -0.16
N ASN A 556 3.68 -35.44 -0.70
CA ASN A 556 4.87 -34.76 -0.18
C ASN A 556 5.27 -33.52 -1.01
N ARG A 557 4.41 -33.05 -1.93
CA ARG A 557 4.71 -31.90 -2.80
C ARG A 557 5.07 -30.65 -1.99
N MET A 558 4.28 -30.32 -0.97
CA MET A 558 4.50 -29.16 -0.11
C MET A 558 5.80 -29.30 0.70
N LEU A 559 6.03 -30.46 1.32
CA LEU A 559 7.29 -30.77 2.01
C LEU A 559 8.52 -30.58 1.09
N ARG A 560 8.42 -31.04 -0.16
CA ARG A 560 9.48 -30.86 -1.16
C ARG A 560 9.68 -29.40 -1.54
N ALA A 561 8.59 -28.65 -1.72
CA ALA A 561 8.60 -27.22 -2.03
C ALA A 561 9.26 -26.40 -0.90
N LYS A 562 8.84 -26.61 0.37
CA LYS A 562 9.46 -25.97 1.55
C LYS A 562 10.93 -26.37 1.74
N SER A 563 11.29 -27.62 1.40
CA SER A 563 12.70 -28.02 1.44
C SER A 563 13.54 -27.31 0.39
N MET A 564 13.01 -27.11 -0.81
CA MET A 564 13.66 -26.32 -1.87
C MET A 564 13.87 -24.88 -1.41
N GLU A 565 12.85 -24.31 -0.78
CA GLU A 565 12.89 -22.98 -0.20
C GLU A 565 14.02 -22.84 0.81
N CYS A 566 14.03 -23.73 1.80
CA CYS A 566 15.01 -23.78 2.88
C CYS A 566 16.43 -23.91 2.33
N ILE A 567 16.67 -24.75 1.32
CA ILE A 567 17.97 -24.87 0.65
C ILE A 567 18.42 -23.53 0.06
N SER A 568 17.53 -22.84 -0.64
CA SER A 568 17.86 -21.57 -1.31
C SER A 568 18.19 -20.47 -0.30
N LEU A 569 17.43 -20.34 0.79
CA LEU A 569 17.66 -19.37 1.87
C LEU A 569 18.93 -19.68 2.67
N VAL A 570 19.14 -20.95 3.07
CA VAL A 570 20.39 -21.40 3.69
C VAL A 570 21.58 -21.12 2.78
N GLY A 571 21.43 -21.35 1.47
CA GLY A 571 22.46 -21.06 0.47
C GLY A 571 22.82 -19.58 0.37
N MET A 572 21.84 -18.67 0.44
CA MET A 572 22.10 -17.22 0.51
C MET A 572 22.82 -16.85 1.81
N ALA A 573 22.32 -17.34 2.96
CA ALA A 573 22.85 -17.00 4.27
C ALA A 573 24.35 -17.36 4.43
N VAL A 574 24.77 -18.53 3.94
CA VAL A 574 26.18 -18.96 4.01
C VAL A 574 27.07 -18.41 2.91
N GLY A 575 26.47 -17.82 1.87
CA GLY A 575 27.14 -17.22 0.73
C GLY A 575 27.67 -18.22 -0.31
N LYS A 576 27.96 -17.66 -1.50
CA LYS A 576 28.38 -18.35 -2.72
C LYS A 576 29.47 -19.40 -2.50
N GLN A 577 30.52 -19.06 -1.73
CA GLN A 577 31.71 -19.90 -1.64
C GLN A 577 31.44 -21.26 -0.98
N LYS A 578 30.59 -21.28 0.06
CA LYS A 578 30.20 -22.50 0.76
C LYS A 578 29.15 -23.28 -0.03
N PHE A 579 28.21 -22.58 -0.67
CA PHE A 579 27.04 -23.18 -1.31
C PHE A 579 27.26 -23.70 -2.74
N LYS A 580 28.22 -23.16 -3.51
CA LYS A 580 28.35 -23.38 -4.98
C LYS A 580 28.31 -24.84 -5.47
N ASP A 581 28.86 -25.78 -4.72
CA ASP A 581 28.96 -27.18 -5.17
C ASP A 581 27.64 -27.93 -4.96
N ASP A 582 26.91 -27.61 -3.88
CA ASP A 582 25.56 -28.11 -3.63
C ASP A 582 24.54 -27.39 -4.51
N ALA A 583 24.73 -26.10 -4.80
CA ALA A 583 23.90 -25.33 -5.70
C ALA A 583 23.75 -26.00 -7.08
N LYS A 584 24.85 -26.56 -7.62
CA LYS A 584 24.81 -27.29 -8.91
C LYS A 584 23.87 -28.49 -8.86
N GLN A 585 23.95 -29.30 -7.82
CA GLN A 585 23.06 -30.46 -7.64
C GLN A 585 21.60 -30.03 -7.49
N VAL A 586 21.36 -28.95 -6.73
CA VAL A 586 20.00 -28.40 -6.54
C VAL A 586 19.44 -27.90 -7.86
N MET A 587 20.21 -27.12 -8.63
CA MET A 587 19.79 -26.60 -9.93
C MET A 587 19.48 -27.72 -10.94
N GLU A 588 20.25 -28.82 -10.95
CA GLU A 588 19.94 -29.99 -11.80
C GLU A 588 18.58 -30.61 -11.46
N VAL A 589 18.23 -30.68 -10.17
CA VAL A 589 16.90 -31.14 -9.74
C VAL A 589 15.80 -30.17 -10.18
N LEU A 590 16.01 -28.86 -10.00
CA LEU A 590 15.03 -27.85 -10.43
C LEU A 590 14.79 -27.87 -11.95
N MET A 591 15.85 -27.98 -12.75
CA MET A 591 15.73 -28.11 -14.20
C MET A 591 14.93 -29.35 -14.60
N THR A 592 15.10 -30.47 -13.88
CA THR A 592 14.34 -31.70 -14.12
C THR A 592 12.87 -31.52 -13.76
N LEU A 593 12.58 -30.87 -12.64
CA LEU A 593 11.21 -30.56 -12.20
C LEU A 593 10.49 -29.65 -13.19
N GLN A 594 11.16 -28.59 -13.64
CA GLN A 594 10.59 -27.65 -14.60
C GLN A 594 10.35 -28.27 -15.99
N GLY A 595 11.16 -29.26 -16.38
CA GLY A 595 10.95 -30.03 -17.60
C GLY A 595 9.80 -31.06 -17.53
N SER A 596 9.24 -31.30 -16.34
CA SER A 596 8.12 -32.21 -16.14
C SER A 596 6.78 -31.48 -16.34
N GLN A 597 5.76 -32.17 -16.86
CA GLN A 597 4.40 -31.61 -16.94
C GLN A 597 3.79 -31.58 -15.54
N MET A 598 3.86 -30.43 -14.88
CA MET A 598 3.20 -30.17 -13.60
C MET A 598 1.75 -29.73 -13.84
N GLU A 599 0.87 -30.01 -12.87
CA GLU A 599 -0.51 -29.51 -12.87
C GLU A 599 -0.47 -27.98 -12.70
N ALA A 600 -1.47 -27.25 -13.23
CA ALA A 600 -1.46 -25.79 -13.27
C ALA A 600 -1.50 -25.13 -11.87
N ASP A 601 -1.94 -25.90 -10.86
CA ASP A 601 -2.11 -25.56 -9.45
C ASP A 601 -1.03 -26.22 -8.55
N ASP A 602 0.04 -26.80 -9.11
CA ASP A 602 1.06 -27.46 -8.30
C ASP A 602 1.87 -26.41 -7.49
N PRO A 603 1.86 -26.48 -6.14
CA PRO A 603 2.53 -25.50 -5.28
C PRO A 603 4.04 -25.46 -5.50
N ILE A 604 4.65 -26.51 -6.04
CA ILE A 604 6.09 -26.51 -6.35
C ILE A 604 6.46 -25.37 -7.31
N THR A 605 5.54 -24.95 -8.18
CA THR A 605 5.80 -23.91 -9.20
C THR A 605 6.17 -22.57 -8.57
N SER A 606 5.38 -22.08 -7.61
CA SER A 606 5.64 -20.78 -6.95
C SER A 606 6.93 -20.81 -6.14
N TYR A 607 7.14 -21.85 -5.33
CA TYR A 607 8.38 -22.04 -4.56
C TYR A 607 9.62 -22.18 -5.45
N MET A 608 9.49 -22.83 -6.62
CA MET A 608 10.58 -22.96 -7.58
C MET A 608 10.96 -21.61 -8.19
N LEU A 609 9.99 -20.76 -8.53
CA LEU A 609 10.26 -19.41 -9.03
C LEU A 609 11.04 -18.58 -8.00
N GLN A 610 10.62 -18.61 -6.73
CA GLN A 610 11.33 -17.90 -5.65
C GLN A 610 12.72 -18.49 -5.38
N ALA A 611 12.86 -19.82 -5.40
CA ALA A 611 14.15 -20.48 -5.24
C ALA A 611 15.13 -20.06 -6.36
N TRP A 612 14.68 -19.97 -7.61
CA TRP A 612 15.53 -19.50 -8.71
C TRP A 612 16.09 -18.09 -8.48
N ALA A 613 15.30 -17.16 -7.95
CA ALA A 613 15.77 -15.81 -7.64
C ALA A 613 16.83 -15.79 -6.54
N ARG A 614 16.57 -16.53 -5.44
CA ARG A 614 17.53 -16.65 -4.33
C ARG A 614 18.84 -17.30 -4.78
N LEU A 615 18.75 -18.32 -5.67
CA LEU A 615 19.92 -18.93 -6.29
C LEU A 615 20.68 -17.96 -7.20
N CYS A 616 19.98 -17.13 -7.98
CA CYS A 616 20.60 -16.09 -8.79
C CYS A 616 21.34 -15.06 -7.94
N LYS A 617 20.69 -14.54 -6.89
CA LYS A 617 21.30 -13.61 -5.94
C LYS A 617 22.55 -14.19 -5.28
N CYS A 618 22.50 -15.45 -4.85
CA CYS A 618 23.66 -16.12 -4.26
C CYS A 618 24.81 -16.32 -5.26
N LEU A 619 24.52 -16.78 -6.49
CA LEU A 619 25.54 -17.17 -7.46
C LEU A 619 26.07 -16.00 -8.33
N GLY A 620 25.27 -14.95 -8.49
CA GLY A 620 25.52 -13.83 -9.39
C GLY A 620 25.77 -14.31 -10.82
N GLN A 621 26.86 -13.86 -11.43
CA GLN A 621 27.22 -14.19 -12.82
C GLN A 621 27.35 -15.71 -13.11
N ASP A 622 27.57 -16.56 -12.10
CA ASP A 622 27.65 -18.02 -12.30
C ASP A 622 26.26 -18.64 -12.61
N PHE A 623 25.19 -17.86 -12.46
CA PHE A 623 23.81 -18.25 -12.76
C PHE A 623 23.46 -18.13 -14.26
N LEU A 624 24.24 -17.37 -15.04
CA LEU A 624 23.96 -17.13 -16.47
C LEU A 624 23.69 -18.39 -17.32
N PRO A 625 24.37 -19.54 -17.11
CA PRO A 625 24.10 -20.76 -17.87
C PRO A 625 22.68 -21.32 -17.74
N TYR A 626 21.93 -20.95 -16.68
CA TYR A 626 20.60 -21.47 -16.40
C TYR A 626 19.47 -20.57 -16.93
N MET A 627 19.80 -19.34 -17.36
CA MET A 627 18.82 -18.32 -17.77
C MET A 627 17.89 -18.77 -18.90
N SER A 628 18.37 -19.57 -19.85
CA SER A 628 17.53 -20.08 -20.94
C SER A 628 16.43 -21.03 -20.49
N VAL A 629 16.59 -21.64 -19.31
CA VAL A 629 15.57 -22.49 -18.69
C VAL A 629 14.64 -21.66 -17.83
N VAL A 630 15.18 -20.73 -17.04
CA VAL A 630 14.41 -20.00 -16.00
C VAL A 630 13.54 -18.88 -16.57
N MET A 631 14.01 -18.18 -17.61
CA MET A 631 13.31 -17.00 -18.14
C MET A 631 11.96 -17.29 -18.82
N PRO A 632 11.79 -18.35 -19.64
CA PRO A 632 10.52 -18.63 -20.31
C PRO A 632 9.29 -18.76 -19.38
N PRO A 633 9.28 -19.61 -18.33
CA PRO A 633 8.12 -19.69 -17.43
C PRO A 633 7.92 -18.41 -16.65
N LEU A 634 8.99 -17.72 -16.28
CA LEU A 634 8.90 -16.48 -15.52
C LEU A 634 8.21 -15.37 -16.32
N LEU A 635 8.55 -15.24 -17.60
CA LEU A 635 7.86 -14.32 -18.52
C LEU A 635 6.40 -14.74 -18.73
N GLN A 636 6.10 -16.03 -18.75
CA GLN A 636 4.72 -16.52 -18.85
C GLN A 636 3.89 -16.10 -17.63
N SER A 637 4.40 -16.32 -16.40
CA SER A 637 3.74 -15.91 -15.16
C SER A 637 3.57 -14.39 -15.07
N ALA A 638 4.61 -13.62 -15.44
CA ALA A 638 4.53 -12.16 -15.51
C ALA A 638 3.51 -11.65 -16.56
N GLN A 639 3.15 -12.46 -17.56
CA GLN A 639 2.17 -12.14 -18.60
C GLN A 639 0.76 -12.70 -18.34
N LEU A 640 0.53 -13.35 -17.19
CA LEU A 640 -0.80 -13.79 -16.79
C LEU A 640 -1.79 -12.63 -16.83
N LYS A 641 -2.97 -12.90 -17.40
CA LYS A 641 -4.07 -11.95 -17.46
C LYS A 641 -4.91 -12.08 -16.19
N PRO A 642 -5.39 -10.97 -15.63
CA PRO A 642 -6.30 -11.04 -14.50
C PRO A 642 -7.56 -11.79 -14.93
N ASP A 643 -7.97 -12.78 -14.14
CA ASP A 643 -9.24 -13.47 -14.32
C ASP A 643 -10.32 -12.65 -13.61
N VAL A 644 -11.02 -11.84 -14.40
CA VAL A 644 -12.04 -10.90 -13.92
C VAL A 644 -13.41 -11.39 -14.35
N SER A 645 -14.23 -11.80 -13.38
CA SER A 645 -15.65 -12.05 -13.58
C SER A 645 -16.44 -10.80 -13.22
N VAL A 646 -17.42 -10.44 -14.05
CA VAL A 646 -18.34 -9.33 -13.77
C VAL A 646 -19.74 -9.89 -13.73
N THR A 647 -20.31 -9.96 -12.53
CA THR A 647 -21.69 -10.38 -12.29
C THR A 647 -22.56 -9.18 -11.93
N SER A 648 -23.88 -9.30 -12.07
CA SER A 648 -24.81 -8.27 -11.61
C SER A 648 -25.02 -8.44 -10.11
N ALA A 649 -24.98 -7.36 -9.34
CA ALA A 649 -25.20 -7.37 -7.89
C ALA A 649 -26.71 -7.50 -7.57
N GLY A 650 -27.32 -8.63 -7.93
CA GLY A 650 -28.72 -8.93 -7.64
C GLY A 650 -28.85 -10.01 -6.56
N PRO A 651 -29.84 -9.93 -5.65
CA PRO A 651 -30.04 -10.90 -4.55
C PRO A 651 -30.34 -12.36 -4.98
N GLU A 652 -30.35 -12.68 -6.28
CA GLU A 652 -30.49 -14.08 -6.76
C GLU A 652 -29.13 -14.68 -7.21
N ASP A 653 -28.10 -13.84 -7.37
CA ASP A 653 -26.74 -14.27 -7.75
C ASP A 653 -25.86 -14.49 -6.49
N GLU A 654 -26.44 -14.39 -5.29
CA GLU A 654 -25.82 -14.71 -3.98
C GLU A 654 -25.74 -16.20 -3.67
N ILE A 655 -26.27 -17.08 -4.54
CA ILE A 655 -26.13 -18.54 -4.39
C ILE A 655 -24.78 -19.03 -4.96
N GLY A 656 -23.73 -18.26 -4.70
CA GLY A 656 -22.40 -18.50 -5.20
C GLY A 656 -21.46 -17.41 -4.74
N GLU A 657 -21.32 -17.23 -3.42
CA GLU A 657 -19.94 -17.13 -2.91
C GLU A 657 -19.20 -18.27 -3.62
N SER A 658 -18.24 -17.93 -4.47
CA SER A 658 -17.40 -18.99 -5.00
C SER A 658 -16.73 -19.58 -3.77
N ASP A 659 -17.00 -20.84 -3.44
CA ASP A 659 -16.19 -21.67 -2.54
C ASP A 659 -14.71 -21.78 -3.02
N ASP A 660 -14.31 -20.99 -4.01
CA ASP A 660 -12.95 -20.82 -4.48
C ASP A 660 -12.32 -19.69 -3.64
N GLU A 661 -11.64 -20.09 -2.57
CA GLU A 661 -10.87 -19.24 -1.64
C GLU A 661 -9.95 -18.22 -2.35
N GLY A 662 -9.63 -18.44 -3.64
CA GLY A 662 -8.79 -17.56 -4.44
C GLY A 662 -9.49 -16.43 -5.20
N VAL A 663 -10.79 -16.14 -4.98
CA VAL A 663 -11.52 -15.07 -5.69
C VAL A 663 -12.07 -14.01 -4.73
N GLU A 664 -11.50 -12.80 -4.80
CA GLU A 664 -12.03 -11.64 -4.08
C GLU A 664 -13.08 -10.91 -4.92
N THR A 665 -14.12 -10.39 -4.27
CA THR A 665 -15.22 -9.76 -4.99
C THR A 665 -15.44 -8.30 -4.58
N ILE A 666 -15.26 -7.38 -5.53
CA ILE A 666 -15.46 -5.95 -5.35
C ILE A 666 -16.82 -5.54 -5.90
N THR A 667 -17.68 -4.94 -5.08
CA THR A 667 -18.97 -4.40 -5.55
C THR A 667 -18.81 -2.94 -5.96
N LEU A 668 -19.07 -2.62 -7.23
CA LEU A 668 -18.98 -1.28 -7.79
C LEU A 668 -20.32 -0.89 -8.42
N GLY A 669 -21.19 -0.28 -7.62
CA GLY A 669 -22.56 0.05 -8.03
C GLY A 669 -23.42 -1.21 -8.20
N ASP A 670 -23.97 -1.43 -9.40
CA ASP A 670 -24.81 -2.59 -9.72
C ASP A 670 -24.04 -3.82 -10.23
N LYS A 671 -22.71 -3.78 -10.14
CA LYS A 671 -21.80 -4.82 -10.64
C LYS A 671 -20.95 -5.36 -9.50
N ARG A 672 -20.79 -6.67 -9.48
CA ARG A 672 -19.89 -7.39 -8.60
C ARG A 672 -18.74 -7.92 -9.46
N ILE A 673 -17.50 -7.52 -9.14
CA ILE A 673 -16.28 -7.83 -9.89
C ILE A 673 -15.50 -8.86 -9.09
N GLY A 674 -15.52 -10.13 -9.50
CA GLY A 674 -14.69 -11.18 -8.91
C GLY A 674 -13.32 -11.21 -9.57
N ILE A 675 -12.25 -11.14 -8.77
CA ILE A 675 -10.86 -11.13 -9.20
C ILE A 675 -10.17 -12.32 -8.55
N ARG A 676 -9.57 -13.20 -9.36
CA ARG A 676 -8.79 -14.32 -8.83
C ARG A 676 -7.42 -13.85 -8.32
N THR A 677 -7.26 -13.72 -7.00
CA THR A 677 -6.08 -13.14 -6.33
C THR A 677 -4.83 -14.03 -6.46
N SER A 678 -4.97 -15.35 -6.38
CA SER A 678 -3.84 -16.29 -6.49
C SER A 678 -3.02 -16.15 -7.78
N LEU A 679 -3.68 -15.86 -8.91
CA LEU A 679 -3.00 -15.58 -10.19
C LEU A 679 -2.25 -14.25 -10.16
N LEU A 680 -2.71 -13.28 -9.38
CA LEU A 680 -2.08 -11.98 -9.23
C LEU A 680 -0.85 -12.06 -8.33
N GLU A 681 -0.86 -12.88 -7.29
CA GLU A 681 0.30 -13.17 -6.45
C GLU A 681 1.43 -13.86 -7.23
N GLU A 682 1.08 -14.86 -8.06
CA GLU A 682 2.06 -15.51 -8.94
C GLU A 682 2.68 -14.48 -9.90
N LYS A 683 1.85 -13.62 -10.49
CA LYS A 683 2.30 -12.54 -11.37
C LYS A 683 3.19 -11.54 -10.64
N ALA A 684 2.83 -11.12 -9.42
CA ALA A 684 3.60 -10.20 -8.60
C ALA A 684 4.98 -10.79 -8.28
N THR A 685 5.01 -12.04 -7.82
CA THR A 685 6.24 -12.81 -7.59
C THR A 685 7.09 -12.81 -8.84
N ALA A 686 6.52 -13.17 -9.99
CA ALA A 686 7.26 -13.22 -11.25
C ALA A 686 7.87 -11.87 -11.66
N CYS A 687 7.12 -10.78 -11.52
CA CYS A 687 7.61 -9.43 -11.81
C CYS A 687 8.77 -9.05 -10.87
N ASN A 688 8.66 -9.37 -9.59
CA ASN A 688 9.71 -9.12 -8.61
C ASN A 688 10.98 -9.91 -8.97
N MET A 689 10.87 -11.19 -9.35
CA MET A 689 12.06 -11.95 -9.75
C MET A 689 12.73 -11.40 -11.01
N LEU A 690 11.96 -10.88 -11.98
CA LEU A 690 12.53 -10.22 -13.16
C LEU A 690 13.32 -8.96 -12.78
N CYS A 691 12.84 -8.19 -11.80
CA CYS A 691 13.57 -7.07 -11.22
C CYS A 691 14.88 -7.54 -10.57
N CYS A 692 14.81 -8.54 -9.69
CA CYS A 692 15.99 -9.10 -9.02
C CYS A 692 17.04 -9.63 -10.01
N TYR A 693 16.64 -10.30 -11.09
CA TYR A 693 17.59 -10.77 -12.09
C TYR A 693 18.29 -9.64 -12.83
N ALA A 694 17.60 -8.53 -13.11
CA ALA A 694 18.22 -7.37 -13.73
C ALA A 694 19.29 -6.76 -12.80
N ASP A 695 18.97 -6.54 -11.52
CA ASP A 695 19.91 -5.98 -10.54
C ASP A 695 21.13 -6.90 -10.30
N GLU A 696 20.90 -8.19 -10.07
CA GLU A 696 21.97 -9.12 -9.69
C GLU A 696 22.88 -9.52 -10.88
N LEU A 697 22.30 -9.71 -12.07
CA LEU A 697 23.06 -10.14 -13.25
C LEU A 697 23.61 -8.98 -14.07
N LYS A 698 23.12 -7.75 -13.89
CA LYS A 698 23.67 -6.52 -14.49
C LYS A 698 23.86 -6.68 -16.01
N GLU A 699 25.08 -6.48 -16.51
CA GLU A 699 25.37 -6.64 -17.94
C GLU A 699 25.00 -8.02 -18.51
N GLY A 700 25.02 -9.07 -17.69
CA GLY A 700 24.69 -10.44 -18.09
C GLY A 700 23.19 -10.63 -18.38
N PHE A 701 22.32 -9.74 -17.87
CA PHE A 701 20.88 -9.76 -18.13
C PHE A 701 20.51 -9.22 -19.52
N PHE A 702 21.45 -8.54 -20.20
CA PHE A 702 21.22 -7.87 -21.49
C PHE A 702 20.40 -8.65 -22.52
N PRO A 703 20.60 -9.97 -22.75
CA PRO A 703 19.84 -10.71 -23.75
C PRO A 703 18.32 -10.72 -23.53
N TRP A 704 17.84 -10.44 -22.32
CA TRP A 704 16.43 -10.51 -21.94
C TRP A 704 15.74 -9.15 -21.85
N ILE A 705 16.50 -8.05 -21.86
CA ILE A 705 15.98 -6.70 -21.59
C ILE A 705 14.80 -6.35 -22.48
N ASP A 706 14.86 -6.61 -23.79
CA ASP A 706 13.75 -6.26 -24.71
C ASP A 706 12.43 -6.97 -24.32
N GLN A 707 12.48 -8.26 -23.98
CA GLN A 707 11.29 -9.04 -23.63
C GLN A 707 10.72 -8.61 -22.27
N VAL A 708 11.61 -8.40 -21.30
CA VAL A 708 11.23 -8.00 -19.94
C VAL A 708 10.68 -6.58 -19.92
N THR A 709 11.32 -5.65 -20.62
CA THR A 709 10.85 -4.26 -20.73
C THR A 709 9.46 -4.19 -21.38
N THR A 710 9.24 -4.95 -22.46
CA THR A 710 7.92 -5.02 -23.12
C THR A 710 6.85 -5.67 -22.24
N THR A 711 7.26 -6.51 -21.28
CA THR A 711 6.36 -7.17 -20.33
C THR A 711 6.02 -6.28 -19.14
N LEU A 712 7.02 -5.62 -18.52
CA LEU A 712 6.86 -4.90 -17.26
C LEU A 712 6.35 -3.46 -17.42
N VAL A 713 6.70 -2.75 -18.49
CA VAL A 713 6.26 -1.35 -18.69
C VAL A 713 4.72 -1.22 -18.70
N PRO A 714 3.94 -2.09 -19.38
CA PRO A 714 2.48 -2.06 -19.29
C PRO A 714 1.93 -2.30 -17.88
N LEU A 715 2.68 -3.00 -17.03
CA LEU A 715 2.26 -3.36 -15.68
C LEU A 715 2.37 -2.21 -14.68
N LEU A 716 3.02 -1.10 -15.03
CA LEU A 716 2.94 0.16 -14.28
C LEU A 716 1.49 0.65 -14.11
N LYS A 717 0.58 0.26 -15.02
CA LYS A 717 -0.86 0.59 -15.00
C LYS A 717 -1.73 -0.57 -14.53
N PHE A 718 -1.16 -1.55 -13.85
CA PHE A 718 -1.88 -2.73 -13.40
C PHE A 718 -2.56 -2.48 -12.03
N TYR A 719 -3.62 -1.67 -12.04
CA TYR A 719 -4.36 -1.28 -10.83
C TYR A 719 -5.15 -2.41 -10.13
N PHE A 720 -4.97 -3.67 -10.57
CA PHE A 720 -5.57 -4.83 -9.90
C PHE A 720 -4.70 -5.37 -8.76
N HIS A 721 -3.41 -5.02 -8.70
CA HIS A 721 -2.51 -5.52 -7.65
C HIS A 721 -1.33 -4.56 -7.44
N GLU A 722 -1.12 -4.15 -6.19
CA GLU A 722 -0.08 -3.17 -5.84
C GLU A 722 1.34 -3.70 -6.02
N GLU A 723 1.63 -4.91 -5.54
CA GLU A 723 2.97 -5.50 -5.65
C GLU A 723 3.44 -5.70 -7.10
N VAL A 724 2.52 -5.95 -8.04
CA VAL A 724 2.84 -5.99 -9.47
C VAL A 724 3.35 -4.63 -9.95
N ARG A 725 2.68 -3.54 -9.52
CA ARG A 725 3.08 -2.17 -9.86
C ARG A 725 4.42 -1.82 -9.20
N LYS A 726 4.60 -2.08 -7.91
CA LYS A 726 5.87 -1.84 -7.19
C LYS A 726 7.05 -2.57 -7.84
N ALA A 727 6.87 -3.84 -8.19
CA ALA A 727 7.89 -4.62 -8.89
C ALA A 727 8.21 -4.07 -10.28
N ALA A 728 7.19 -3.65 -11.04
CA ALA A 728 7.39 -3.01 -12.33
C ALA A 728 8.14 -1.68 -12.20
N VAL A 729 7.78 -0.84 -11.24
CA VAL A 729 8.45 0.45 -10.94
C VAL A 729 9.92 0.22 -10.61
N SER A 730 10.21 -0.72 -9.70
CA SER A 730 11.58 -1.03 -9.26
C SER A 730 12.46 -1.56 -10.40
N ALA A 731 11.88 -2.31 -11.35
CA ALA A 731 12.64 -2.89 -12.46
C ALA A 731 13.12 -1.87 -13.50
N MET A 732 12.47 -0.70 -13.62
CA MET A 732 12.75 0.28 -14.66
C MET A 732 14.21 0.78 -14.66
N PRO A 733 14.76 1.31 -13.55
CA PRO A 733 16.15 1.75 -13.48
C PRO A 733 17.12 0.58 -13.67
N GLU A 734 16.82 -0.62 -13.16
CA GLU A 734 17.69 -1.79 -13.29
C GLU A 734 17.85 -2.26 -14.73
N LEU A 735 16.78 -2.21 -15.52
CA LEU A 735 16.82 -2.52 -16.95
C LEU A 735 17.70 -1.52 -17.71
N LEU A 736 17.57 -0.22 -17.42
CA LEU A 736 18.41 0.82 -18.02
C LEU A 736 19.88 0.66 -17.60
N ARG A 737 20.14 0.40 -16.32
CA ARG A 737 21.48 0.24 -15.74
C ARG A 737 22.18 -0.98 -16.33
N SER A 738 21.48 -2.10 -16.43
CA SER A 738 21.95 -3.34 -17.06
C SER A 738 22.31 -3.13 -18.53
N ALA A 739 21.46 -2.43 -19.30
CA ALA A 739 21.73 -2.10 -20.69
C ALA A 739 22.97 -1.20 -20.83
N LYS A 740 23.09 -0.16 -20.01
CA LYS A 740 24.24 0.76 -20.00
C LYS A 740 25.55 0.03 -19.69
N LEU A 741 25.56 -0.81 -18.64
CA LEU A 741 26.72 -1.62 -18.26
C LEU A 741 27.14 -2.58 -19.38
N ALA A 742 26.20 -3.24 -20.05
CA ALA A 742 26.50 -4.13 -21.17
C ALA A 742 27.12 -3.37 -22.36
N ILE A 743 26.66 -2.15 -22.64
CA ILE A 743 27.25 -1.30 -23.68
C ILE A 743 28.67 -0.88 -23.30
N GLU A 744 28.87 -0.39 -22.07
CA GLU A 744 30.18 0.07 -21.58
C GLU A 744 31.23 -1.05 -21.52
N LYS A 745 30.80 -2.28 -21.21
CA LYS A 745 31.66 -3.48 -21.19
C LYS A 745 31.80 -4.17 -22.54
N GLY A 746 31.15 -3.68 -23.60
CA GLY A 746 31.21 -4.26 -24.95
C GLY A 746 30.49 -5.62 -25.10
N GLN A 747 29.54 -5.92 -24.22
CA GLN A 747 28.76 -7.16 -24.20
C GLN A 747 27.36 -7.03 -24.84
N ALA A 748 26.99 -5.82 -25.26
CA ALA A 748 25.69 -5.49 -25.84
C ALA A 748 25.46 -5.99 -27.29
N GLN A 749 26.19 -7.02 -27.73
CA GLN A 749 26.02 -7.66 -29.05
C GLN A 749 25.98 -6.68 -30.25
N GLY A 750 26.76 -5.60 -30.18
CA GLY A 750 26.82 -4.57 -31.23
C GLY A 750 25.82 -3.41 -31.07
N ARG A 751 24.97 -3.41 -30.03
CA ARG A 751 24.16 -2.24 -29.66
C ARG A 751 25.03 -1.18 -28.95
N ASP A 752 24.67 0.07 -29.16
CA ASP A 752 25.41 1.23 -28.65
C ASP A 752 24.48 2.18 -27.86
N LYS A 753 24.93 3.42 -27.63
CA LYS A 753 24.16 4.44 -26.91
C LYS A 753 22.79 4.73 -27.54
N SER A 754 22.57 4.46 -28.83
CA SER A 754 21.25 4.64 -29.46
C SER A 754 20.21 3.68 -28.90
N TYR A 755 20.62 2.47 -28.50
CA TYR A 755 19.73 1.51 -27.86
C TYR A 755 19.35 1.95 -26.45
N LEU A 756 20.32 2.43 -25.66
CA LEU A 756 20.03 2.98 -24.33
C LEU A 756 19.06 4.16 -24.43
N LYS A 757 19.21 5.01 -25.46
CA LYS A 757 18.25 6.08 -25.74
C LYS A 757 16.85 5.52 -26.04
N GLN A 758 16.72 4.51 -26.90
CA GLN A 758 15.41 3.90 -27.20
C GLN A 758 14.71 3.32 -25.96
N LEU A 759 15.47 2.68 -25.06
CA LEU A 759 14.92 2.21 -23.79
C LEU A 759 14.46 3.37 -22.90
N SER A 760 15.26 4.43 -22.83
CA SER A 760 14.93 5.66 -22.08
C SER A 760 13.67 6.33 -22.64
N ASP A 761 13.53 6.36 -23.97
CA ASP A 761 12.37 6.88 -24.71
C ASP A 761 11.08 6.08 -24.46
N TYR A 762 11.20 4.85 -23.96
CA TYR A 762 10.06 4.02 -23.61
C TYR A 762 9.73 4.03 -22.11
N ILE A 763 10.76 3.94 -21.26
CA ILE A 763 10.62 3.80 -19.80
C ILE A 763 10.25 5.14 -19.13
N VAL A 764 11.00 6.22 -19.41
CA VAL A 764 10.81 7.49 -18.70
C VAL A 764 9.41 8.08 -18.91
N PRO A 765 8.86 8.14 -20.14
CA PRO A 765 7.50 8.61 -20.34
C PRO A 765 6.44 7.73 -19.64
N ALA A 766 6.67 6.42 -19.56
CA ALA A 766 5.73 5.51 -18.92
C ALA A 766 5.66 5.73 -17.40
N LEU A 767 6.81 5.95 -16.73
CA LEU A 767 6.87 6.31 -15.31
C LEU A 767 6.16 7.64 -15.04
N VAL A 768 6.42 8.67 -15.85
CA VAL A 768 5.77 9.98 -15.72
C VAL A 768 4.24 9.89 -15.88
N GLU A 769 3.75 9.06 -16.82
CA GLU A 769 2.32 8.94 -17.07
C GLU A 769 1.55 8.33 -15.90
N VAL A 770 2.16 7.42 -15.14
CA VAL A 770 1.51 6.74 -14.01
C VAL A 770 1.63 7.53 -12.71
N MET A 771 2.70 8.30 -12.54
CA MET A 771 3.04 9.04 -11.33
C MET A 771 1.88 9.87 -10.73
N HIS A 772 1.20 10.70 -11.52
CA HIS A 772 0.11 11.54 -11.00
C HIS A 772 -1.25 10.83 -10.91
N LYS A 773 -1.36 9.62 -11.47
CA LYS A 773 -2.58 8.79 -11.43
C LYS A 773 -2.52 7.74 -10.33
N GLU A 774 -1.36 7.60 -9.69
CA GLU A 774 -1.13 6.65 -8.62
C GLU A 774 -1.97 7.04 -7.39
N PRO A 775 -2.95 6.21 -6.97
CA PRO A 775 -3.73 6.49 -5.77
C PRO A 775 -2.89 6.43 -4.48
N GLU A 776 -1.90 5.54 -4.42
CA GLU A 776 -1.15 5.28 -3.18
C GLU A 776 0.09 6.19 -3.03
N PRO A 777 0.17 7.03 -1.99
CA PRO A 777 1.30 7.93 -1.74
C PRO A 777 2.67 7.25 -1.76
N GLN A 778 2.81 6.08 -1.13
CA GLN A 778 4.07 5.34 -1.05
C GLN A 778 4.52 4.81 -2.41
N ILE A 779 3.58 4.34 -3.24
CA ILE A 779 3.91 3.90 -4.60
C ILE A 779 4.27 5.11 -5.47
N CYS A 780 3.60 6.27 -5.25
CA CYS A 780 3.96 7.51 -5.93
C CYS A 780 5.39 7.95 -5.59
N ALA A 781 5.80 7.88 -4.32
CA ALA A 781 7.18 8.11 -3.90
C ALA A 781 8.16 7.13 -4.57
N SER A 782 7.82 5.84 -4.62
CA SER A 782 8.63 4.82 -5.33
C SER A 782 8.74 5.09 -6.84
N ILE A 783 7.68 5.60 -7.47
CA ILE A 783 7.70 6.01 -8.90
C ILE A 783 8.64 7.20 -9.10
N LEU A 784 8.60 8.20 -8.21
CA LEU A 784 9.49 9.35 -8.27
C LEU A 784 10.96 8.95 -8.08
N GLU A 785 11.25 8.05 -7.13
CA GLU A 785 12.58 7.49 -6.89
C GLU A 785 13.08 6.74 -8.14
N SER A 786 12.30 5.81 -8.66
CA SER A 786 12.61 5.05 -9.87
C SER A 786 12.79 5.94 -11.10
N LEU A 787 11.99 7.01 -11.21
CA LEU A 787 12.13 8.03 -12.24
C LEU A 787 13.44 8.80 -12.09
N ASN A 788 13.78 9.23 -10.88
CA ASN A 788 15.04 9.91 -10.56
C ASN A 788 16.25 9.03 -10.94
N GLU A 789 16.26 7.77 -10.52
CA GLU A 789 17.32 6.83 -10.90
C GLU A 789 17.40 6.62 -12.42
N SER A 790 16.25 6.49 -13.09
CA SER A 790 16.17 6.36 -14.54
C SER A 790 16.75 7.59 -15.26
N ILE A 791 16.52 8.79 -14.72
CA ILE A 791 17.13 10.04 -15.21
C ILE A 791 18.64 10.02 -15.00
N GLN A 792 19.14 9.57 -13.84
CA GLN A 792 20.58 9.47 -13.59
C GLN A 792 21.28 8.51 -14.56
N VAL A 793 20.64 7.37 -14.88
CA VAL A 793 21.19 6.40 -15.83
C VAL A 793 21.19 6.96 -17.25
N SER A 794 20.07 7.56 -17.67
CA SER A 794 19.86 8.12 -19.01
C SER A 794 20.70 9.38 -19.27
N GLY A 795 20.84 10.24 -18.27
CA GLY A 795 21.59 11.49 -18.31
C GLY A 795 21.17 12.38 -19.49
N THR A 796 22.15 12.88 -20.24
CA THR A 796 21.94 13.77 -21.40
C THR A 796 21.36 13.06 -22.64
N LEU A 797 20.93 11.79 -22.53
CA LEU A 797 20.19 11.11 -23.60
C LEU A 797 18.74 11.55 -23.68
N LEU A 798 18.19 12.10 -22.59
CA LEU A 798 16.83 12.63 -22.57
C LEU A 798 16.74 13.93 -23.37
N GLU A 799 15.72 14.01 -24.22
CA GLU A 799 15.43 15.17 -25.05
C GLU A 799 14.56 16.20 -24.31
N GLU A 800 14.49 17.41 -24.87
CA GLU A 800 13.73 18.54 -24.31
C GLU A 800 12.27 18.16 -23.98
N ASN A 801 11.60 17.40 -24.85
CA ASN A 801 10.23 16.97 -24.64
C ASN A 801 10.07 16.01 -23.45
N GLN A 802 11.05 15.14 -23.22
CA GLN A 802 11.03 14.21 -22.09
C GLN A 802 11.27 14.95 -20.78
N VAL A 803 12.26 15.85 -20.75
CA VAL A 803 12.50 16.73 -19.59
C VAL A 803 11.27 17.56 -19.28
N ARG A 804 10.60 18.11 -20.30
CA ARG A 804 9.32 18.82 -20.14
C ARG A 804 8.24 17.93 -19.51
N SER A 805 8.10 16.70 -20.00
CA SER A 805 7.11 15.75 -19.48
C SER A 805 7.36 15.43 -18.01
N VAL A 806 8.62 15.18 -17.63
CA VAL A 806 9.00 14.94 -16.22
C VAL A 806 8.63 16.14 -15.35
N VAL A 807 8.97 17.35 -15.79
CA VAL A 807 8.68 18.59 -15.08
C VAL A 807 7.17 18.80 -14.90
N GLU A 808 6.37 18.55 -15.93
CA GLU A 808 4.91 18.63 -15.83
C GLU A 808 4.33 17.58 -14.86
N GLY A 809 4.84 16.35 -14.90
CA GLY A 809 4.43 15.31 -13.96
C GLY A 809 4.75 15.69 -12.50
N VAL A 810 5.95 16.19 -12.23
CA VAL A 810 6.34 16.62 -10.87
C VAL A 810 5.46 17.77 -10.39
N LYS A 811 5.12 18.71 -11.28
CA LYS A 811 4.17 19.79 -10.99
C LYS A 811 2.78 19.25 -10.62
N GLU A 812 2.27 18.23 -11.33
CA GLU A 812 0.99 17.59 -11.00
C GLU A 812 1.03 16.93 -9.60
N VAL A 813 2.15 16.29 -9.24
CA VAL A 813 2.34 15.73 -7.88
C VAL A 813 2.30 16.81 -6.81
N ILE A 814 3.00 17.94 -7.00
CA ILE A 814 2.98 19.08 -6.05
C ILE A 814 1.55 19.61 -5.86
N VAL A 815 0.77 19.71 -6.95
CA VAL A 815 -0.64 20.15 -6.89
C VAL A 815 -1.51 19.13 -6.16
N ALA A 816 -1.34 17.84 -6.43
CA ALA A 816 -2.08 16.77 -5.76
C ALA A 816 -1.81 16.74 -4.25
N SER A 817 -0.53 16.82 -3.84
CA SER A 817 -0.13 16.89 -2.43
C SER A 817 -0.68 18.15 -1.74
N THR A 818 -0.69 19.28 -2.44
CA THR A 818 -1.32 20.52 -1.94
C THR A 818 -2.81 20.34 -1.65
N ASN A 819 -3.55 19.62 -2.50
CA ASN A 819 -4.96 19.34 -2.28
C ASN A 819 -5.18 18.41 -1.08
N ARG A 820 -4.40 17.32 -0.97
CA ARG A 820 -4.46 16.39 0.18
C ARG A 820 -4.12 17.10 1.50
N ARG A 821 -3.20 18.06 1.49
CA ARG A 821 -2.95 18.93 2.66
C ARG A 821 -4.18 19.75 3.07
N ILE A 822 -4.93 20.30 2.11
CA ILE A 822 -6.18 21.04 2.41
C ILE A 822 -7.18 20.11 3.10
N GLU A 823 -7.35 18.90 2.57
CA GLU A 823 -8.25 17.89 3.15
C GLU A 823 -7.85 17.52 4.59
N ARG A 824 -6.57 17.26 4.83
CA ARG A 824 -6.02 16.99 6.18
C ARG A 824 -6.19 18.18 7.13
N THR A 825 -5.97 19.40 6.64
CA THR A 825 -6.17 20.64 7.42
C THR A 825 -7.64 20.83 7.80
N ASP A 826 -8.57 20.43 6.94
CA ASP A 826 -10.00 20.50 7.23
C ASP A 826 -10.46 19.36 8.14
N ARG A 827 -9.87 18.17 8.04
CA ARG A 827 -10.04 17.07 9.02
C ARG A 827 -9.59 17.50 10.42
N ALA A 828 -8.46 18.20 10.55
CA ALA A 828 -7.97 18.73 11.83
C ALA A 828 -8.92 19.74 12.49
N LYS A 829 -9.88 20.30 11.73
CA LYS A 829 -10.91 21.23 12.24
C LYS A 829 -12.27 20.55 12.47
N ALA A 830 -12.39 19.25 12.22
CA ALA A 830 -13.65 18.54 12.35
C ALA A 830 -14.15 18.55 13.81
N GLU A 831 -15.48 18.55 14.01
CA GLU A 831 -16.07 18.58 15.36
C GLU A 831 -15.70 17.35 16.20
N ASP A 832 -15.37 16.25 15.52
CA ASP A 832 -15.04 14.96 16.09
C ASP A 832 -13.53 14.64 16.13
N PHE A 833 -12.69 15.63 15.80
CA PHE A 833 -11.23 15.49 15.90
C PHE A 833 -10.79 15.15 17.33
N ASP A 834 -9.97 14.10 17.46
CA ASP A 834 -9.45 13.59 18.72
C ASP A 834 -7.95 13.25 18.59
N SER A 835 -7.34 12.77 19.69
CA SER A 835 -5.90 12.48 19.72
C SER A 835 -5.48 11.31 18.83
N GLU A 836 -6.37 10.36 18.56
CA GLU A 836 -6.10 9.26 17.62
C GLU A 836 -6.03 9.80 16.19
N GLU A 837 -6.96 10.70 15.82
CA GLU A 837 -6.95 11.35 14.51
C GLU A 837 -5.73 12.27 14.33
N GLU A 838 -5.27 12.94 15.40
CA GLU A 838 -4.03 13.74 15.37
C GLU A 838 -2.79 12.89 15.08
N GLU A 839 -2.72 11.69 15.66
CA GLU A 839 -1.60 10.77 15.43
C GLU A 839 -1.61 10.22 14.00
N LEU A 840 -2.77 9.86 13.45
CA LEU A 840 -2.90 9.42 12.06
C LEU A 840 -2.55 10.53 11.06
N LEU A 841 -3.00 11.76 11.30
CA LEU A 841 -2.62 12.89 10.45
C LEU A 841 -1.11 13.11 10.45
N ARG A 842 -0.43 12.83 11.56
CA ARG A 842 1.05 12.89 11.62
C ARG A 842 1.69 11.84 10.71
N GLU A 843 1.19 10.59 10.70
CA GLU A 843 1.69 9.55 9.79
C GLU A 843 1.45 9.89 8.32
N GLU A 844 0.25 10.41 7.99
CA GLU A 844 -0.03 10.89 6.64
C GLU A 844 0.87 12.08 6.27
N ASN A 845 1.29 12.92 7.23
CA ASN A 845 2.28 13.98 7.00
C ASN A 845 3.66 13.39 6.69
N GLU A 846 4.10 12.38 7.45
CA GLU A 846 5.38 11.69 7.21
C GLU A 846 5.42 11.03 5.81
N GLN A 847 4.32 10.45 5.33
CA GLN A 847 4.22 9.90 3.97
C GLN A 847 4.31 10.98 2.87
N GLU A 848 3.76 12.16 3.12
CA GLU A 848 3.83 13.28 2.16
C GLU A 848 5.19 13.95 2.16
N ASP A 849 5.86 13.98 3.32
CA ASP A 849 7.24 14.40 3.46
C ASP A 849 8.16 13.52 2.58
N GLU A 850 7.96 12.20 2.57
CA GLU A 850 8.69 11.27 1.68
C GLU A 850 8.46 11.58 0.18
N ILE A 851 7.23 11.92 -0.22
CA ILE A 851 6.96 12.36 -1.61
C ILE A 851 7.77 13.61 -1.94
N PHE A 852 7.81 14.59 -1.04
CA PHE A 852 8.55 15.84 -1.27
C PHE A 852 10.06 15.62 -1.33
N ASP A 853 10.60 14.69 -0.55
CA ASP A 853 12.01 14.27 -0.65
C ASP A 853 12.33 13.77 -2.06
N GLN A 854 11.49 12.88 -2.60
CA GLN A 854 11.67 12.35 -3.95
C GLN A 854 11.45 13.40 -5.06
N VAL A 855 10.56 14.39 -4.84
CA VAL A 855 10.43 15.56 -5.72
C VAL A 855 11.72 16.38 -5.72
N GLY A 856 12.28 16.65 -4.54
CA GLY A 856 13.56 17.35 -4.36
C GLY A 856 14.67 16.66 -5.15
N ASP A 857 14.86 15.36 -4.93
CA ASP A 857 15.90 14.55 -5.56
C ASP A 857 15.79 14.51 -7.09
N CYS A 858 14.56 14.38 -7.62
CA CYS A 858 14.31 14.37 -9.06
C CYS A 858 14.68 15.72 -9.70
N LEU A 859 14.23 16.83 -9.10
CA LEU A 859 14.52 18.17 -9.61
C LEU A 859 16.01 18.54 -9.45
N GLY A 860 16.63 18.16 -8.33
CA GLY A 860 18.07 18.31 -8.11
C GLY A 860 18.90 17.55 -9.15
N THR A 861 18.51 16.31 -9.45
CA THR A 861 19.14 15.50 -10.51
C THR A 861 18.99 16.13 -11.89
N LEU A 862 17.83 16.71 -12.23
CA LEU A 862 17.65 17.44 -13.48
C LEU A 862 18.55 18.69 -13.55
N ALA A 863 18.63 19.48 -12.47
CA ALA A 863 19.51 20.63 -12.38
C ALA A 863 20.99 20.23 -12.55
N LYS A 864 21.41 19.13 -11.91
CA LYS A 864 22.77 18.57 -12.02
C LYS A 864 23.11 18.10 -13.43
N THR A 865 22.17 17.40 -14.06
CA THR A 865 22.36 16.75 -15.36
C THR A 865 22.35 17.77 -16.50
N PHE A 866 21.39 18.68 -16.51
CA PHE A 866 21.17 19.63 -17.61
C PHE A 866 21.75 21.03 -17.34
N LYS A 867 22.11 21.35 -16.11
CA LYS A 867 22.73 22.62 -15.71
C LYS A 867 21.90 23.80 -16.24
N THR A 868 22.53 24.77 -16.89
CA THR A 868 21.85 25.97 -17.43
C THR A 868 20.72 25.68 -18.43
N TYR A 869 20.71 24.50 -19.07
CA TYR A 869 19.60 24.10 -19.95
C TYR A 869 18.31 23.80 -19.18
N PHE A 870 18.39 23.54 -17.88
CA PHE A 870 17.22 23.30 -17.03
C PHE A 870 16.47 24.59 -16.67
N LEU A 871 17.13 25.75 -16.71
CA LEU A 871 16.57 27.02 -16.22
C LEU A 871 15.21 27.40 -16.84
N PRO A 872 14.93 27.23 -18.14
CA PRO A 872 13.60 27.54 -18.68
C PRO A 872 12.47 26.67 -18.10
N PHE A 873 12.76 25.44 -17.69
CA PHE A 873 11.80 24.57 -17.02
C PHE A 873 11.65 24.97 -15.56
N PHE A 874 12.77 25.31 -14.91
CA PHE A 874 12.76 25.83 -13.55
C PHE A 874 11.97 27.14 -13.43
N ASP A 875 12.04 28.03 -14.42
CA ASP A 875 11.25 29.26 -14.46
C ASP A 875 9.74 28.98 -14.35
N GLU A 876 9.24 27.93 -15.00
CA GLU A 876 7.84 27.48 -14.90
C GLU A 876 7.52 26.87 -13.53
N LEU A 877 8.38 25.97 -13.04
CA LEU A 877 8.23 25.32 -11.73
C LEU A 877 8.31 26.30 -10.56
N SER A 878 9.08 27.37 -10.70
CA SER A 878 9.31 28.35 -9.64
C SER A 878 8.01 28.98 -9.11
N LEU A 879 6.96 29.03 -9.93
CA LEU A 879 5.62 29.51 -9.55
C LEU A 879 4.96 28.61 -8.49
N TYR A 880 5.29 27.32 -8.47
CA TYR A 880 4.78 26.32 -7.54
C TYR A 880 5.70 26.14 -6.33
N LEU A 881 7.02 26.29 -6.53
CA LEU A 881 8.04 26.15 -5.48
C LEU A 881 8.16 27.38 -4.58
N THR A 882 8.03 28.59 -5.13
CA THR A 882 8.17 29.83 -4.33
C THR A 882 7.17 29.91 -3.17
N PRO A 883 5.87 29.55 -3.34
CA PRO A 883 4.93 29.47 -2.22
C PRO A 883 5.35 28.52 -1.09
N MET A 884 6.15 27.49 -1.36
CA MET A 884 6.63 26.52 -0.37
C MET A 884 7.66 27.13 0.59
N LEU A 885 8.31 28.25 0.22
CA LEU A 885 9.23 28.99 1.09
C LEU A 885 8.52 29.76 2.22
N GLY A 886 7.18 29.85 2.18
CA GLY A 886 6.38 30.60 3.14
C GLY A 886 6.48 30.07 4.57
N LYS A 887 6.40 30.97 5.57
CA LYS A 887 6.41 30.59 6.99
C LYS A 887 5.16 29.83 7.46
N ASP A 888 4.10 29.89 6.66
CA ASP A 888 2.84 29.16 6.87
C ASP A 888 2.90 27.71 6.35
N LYS A 889 4.04 27.30 5.78
CA LYS A 889 4.27 25.96 5.22
C LYS A 889 4.96 25.03 6.22
N THR A 890 4.93 23.73 5.95
CA THR A 890 5.62 22.75 6.81
C THR A 890 7.13 22.98 6.76
N SER A 891 7.86 22.47 7.76
CA SER A 891 9.32 22.54 7.74
C SER A 891 9.89 21.79 6.54
N GLU A 892 9.27 20.68 6.16
CA GLU A 892 9.68 19.85 5.03
C GLU A 892 9.49 20.55 3.67
N GLU A 893 8.30 21.12 3.42
CA GLU A 893 8.06 21.90 2.20
C GLU A 893 9.08 23.05 2.04
N ARG A 894 9.40 23.72 3.15
CA ARG A 894 10.40 24.79 3.17
C ARG A 894 11.80 24.24 2.90
N ARG A 895 12.18 23.13 3.52
CA ARG A 895 13.47 22.45 3.35
C ARG A 895 13.67 22.07 1.89
N ILE A 896 12.71 21.36 1.30
CA ILE A 896 12.79 20.88 -0.09
C ILE A 896 12.82 22.03 -1.09
N ALA A 897 12.00 23.07 -0.90
CA ALA A 897 12.07 24.24 -1.77
C ALA A 897 13.46 24.88 -1.74
N ILE A 898 14.05 25.05 -0.55
CA ILE A 898 15.42 25.55 -0.38
C ILE A 898 16.42 24.62 -1.09
N CYS A 899 16.40 23.31 -0.83
CA CYS A 899 17.29 22.35 -1.48
C CYS A 899 17.24 22.43 -3.02
N ILE A 900 16.05 22.51 -3.62
CA ILE A 900 15.91 22.62 -5.08
C ILE A 900 16.53 23.92 -5.61
N PHE A 901 16.30 25.05 -4.95
CA PHE A 901 16.93 26.31 -5.36
C PHE A 901 18.45 26.29 -5.14
N ASP A 902 18.94 25.61 -4.11
CA ASP A 902 20.37 25.40 -3.86
C ASP A 902 21.02 24.57 -4.97
N ASP A 903 20.39 23.47 -5.40
CA ASP A 903 20.85 22.66 -6.54
C ASP A 903 20.90 23.47 -7.84
N VAL A 904 19.88 24.30 -8.08
CA VAL A 904 19.87 25.22 -9.22
C VAL A 904 21.02 26.22 -9.12
N ALA A 905 21.25 26.80 -7.95
CA ALA A 905 22.34 27.74 -7.72
C ALA A 905 23.72 27.09 -7.88
N GLU A 906 23.92 25.89 -7.37
CA GLU A 906 25.18 25.15 -7.41
C GLU A 906 25.51 24.68 -8.84
N HIS A 907 24.53 24.11 -9.53
CA HIS A 907 24.74 23.47 -10.82
C HIS A 907 24.60 24.42 -12.02
N CYS A 908 23.85 25.51 -11.88
CA CYS A 908 23.72 26.56 -12.91
C CYS A 908 24.60 27.79 -12.65
N ARG A 909 25.19 27.91 -11.45
CA ARG A 909 26.19 28.92 -11.07
C ARG A 909 25.76 30.35 -11.41
N GLU A 910 26.57 31.11 -12.15
CA GLU A 910 26.32 32.52 -12.45
C GLU A 910 24.99 32.75 -13.19
N ALA A 911 24.46 31.75 -13.89
CA ALA A 911 23.18 31.86 -14.58
C ALA A 911 21.96 31.87 -13.62
N ALA A 912 22.13 31.34 -12.40
CA ALA A 912 21.11 31.31 -11.35
C ALA A 912 21.01 32.63 -10.56
N VAL A 913 21.95 33.56 -10.75
CA VAL A 913 21.94 34.88 -10.07
C VAL A 913 20.63 35.64 -10.30
N ARG A 914 19.93 35.38 -11.41
CA ARG A 914 18.61 35.96 -11.72
C ARG A 914 17.53 35.68 -10.67
N TYR A 915 17.70 34.64 -9.85
CA TYR A 915 16.74 34.24 -8.81
C TYR A 915 17.08 34.80 -7.43
N TYR A 916 18.27 35.41 -7.25
CA TYR A 916 18.78 35.77 -5.92
C TYR A 916 17.96 36.85 -5.24
N ASP A 917 17.34 37.77 -5.99
CA ASP A 917 16.50 38.84 -5.43
C ASP A 917 15.31 38.30 -4.62
N THR A 918 14.79 37.13 -4.99
CA THR A 918 13.72 36.43 -4.27
C THR A 918 14.28 35.39 -3.29
N TYR A 919 15.29 34.64 -3.73
CA TYR A 919 15.75 33.46 -3.02
C TYR A 919 16.65 33.77 -1.82
N LEU A 920 17.65 34.65 -1.99
CA LEU A 920 18.62 34.95 -0.94
C LEU A 920 17.99 35.56 0.32
N PRO A 921 16.99 36.47 0.24
CA PRO A 921 16.26 36.92 1.43
C PRO A 921 15.56 35.77 2.18
N SER A 922 15.03 34.79 1.45
CA SER A 922 14.36 33.61 2.02
C SER A 922 15.35 32.71 2.75
N LEU A 923 16.55 32.51 2.19
CA LEU A 923 17.65 31.80 2.85
C LEU A 923 18.07 32.47 4.17
N LEU A 924 18.28 33.79 4.14
CA LEU A 924 18.67 34.55 5.34
C LEU A 924 17.62 34.47 6.44
N GLU A 925 16.34 34.42 6.08
CA GLU A 925 15.23 34.18 7.01
C GLU A 925 15.24 32.74 7.53
N ALA A 926 15.29 31.75 6.65
CA ALA A 926 15.23 30.32 6.97
C ALA A 926 16.40 29.83 7.83
N SER A 927 17.57 30.50 7.75
CA SER A 927 18.72 30.24 8.64
C SER A 927 18.40 30.49 10.13
N THR A 928 17.27 31.15 10.44
CA THR A 928 16.76 31.37 11.80
C THR A 928 15.58 30.48 12.18
N SER A 929 15.22 29.50 11.34
CA SER A 929 14.20 28.50 11.63
C SER A 929 14.49 27.78 12.95
N GLU A 930 13.46 27.29 13.64
CA GLU A 930 13.63 26.41 14.81
C GLU A 930 13.96 24.97 14.41
N ASN A 931 13.53 24.54 13.22
CA ASN A 931 13.87 23.24 12.66
C ASN A 931 15.34 23.24 12.14
N PRO A 932 16.18 22.28 12.57
CA PRO A 932 17.59 22.22 12.19
C PRO A 932 17.84 21.92 10.71
N ASP A 933 17.01 21.09 10.07
CA ASP A 933 17.18 20.70 8.66
C ASP A 933 16.93 21.89 7.74
N VAL A 934 15.90 22.70 8.04
CA VAL A 934 15.66 23.97 7.34
C VAL A 934 16.82 24.93 7.53
N ARG A 935 17.39 25.00 8.75
CA ARG A 935 18.58 25.84 8.99
C ARG A 935 19.78 25.35 8.18
N GLN A 936 20.01 24.04 8.15
CA GLN A 936 21.11 23.41 7.42
C GLN A 936 21.03 23.72 5.93
N ALA A 937 19.88 23.45 5.31
CA ALA A 937 19.65 23.78 3.90
C ALA A 937 19.88 25.28 3.66
N ALA A 938 19.34 26.14 4.52
CA ALA A 938 19.48 27.58 4.34
C ALA A 938 20.93 28.09 4.39
N VAL A 939 21.73 27.60 5.35
CA VAL A 939 23.13 28.02 5.47
C VAL A 939 24.02 27.41 4.38
N TYR A 940 23.68 26.21 3.88
CA TYR A 940 24.27 25.64 2.68
C TYR A 940 24.06 26.58 1.48
N GLY A 941 22.81 26.95 1.21
CA GLY A 941 22.44 27.90 0.16
C GLY A 941 23.14 29.25 0.26
N ILE A 942 23.27 29.82 1.47
CA ILE A 942 24.03 31.07 1.69
C ILE A 942 25.49 30.88 1.24
N GLY A 943 26.09 29.73 1.54
CA GLY A 943 27.43 29.37 1.10
C GLY A 943 27.56 29.29 -0.42
N ILE A 944 26.62 28.61 -1.09
CA ILE A 944 26.57 28.52 -2.55
C ILE A 944 26.38 29.90 -3.19
N CYS A 945 25.49 30.73 -2.63
CA CYS A 945 25.29 32.11 -3.08
C CYS A 945 26.53 32.98 -2.91
N ALA A 946 27.31 32.78 -1.85
CA ALA A 946 28.58 33.46 -1.65
C ALA A 946 29.66 33.01 -2.67
N GLU A 947 29.65 31.74 -3.05
CA GLU A 947 30.63 31.20 -4.00
C GLU A 947 30.35 31.64 -5.45
N PHE A 948 29.10 31.54 -5.91
CA PHE A 948 28.74 31.79 -7.32
C PHE A 948 28.01 33.11 -7.57
N GLY A 949 27.56 33.83 -6.53
CA GLY A 949 26.77 35.05 -6.65
C GLY A 949 27.52 36.31 -7.09
N GLY A 950 28.85 36.30 -7.03
CA GLY A 950 29.70 37.41 -7.47
C GLY A 950 29.31 38.76 -6.87
N SER A 951 29.10 39.79 -7.69
CA SER A 951 28.71 41.12 -7.20
C SER A 951 27.30 41.19 -6.60
N ALA A 952 26.41 40.26 -6.97
CA ALA A 952 25.02 40.26 -6.50
C ALA A 952 24.91 39.90 -5.01
N PHE A 953 25.82 39.08 -4.49
CA PHE A 953 25.84 38.73 -3.06
C PHE A 953 26.41 39.85 -2.17
N ARG A 954 27.27 40.73 -2.71
CA ARG A 954 28.00 41.74 -1.93
C ARG A 954 27.12 42.58 -0.98
N PRO A 955 25.93 43.09 -1.38
CA PRO A 955 25.06 43.86 -0.49
C PRO A 955 24.57 43.07 0.74
N HIS A 956 24.53 41.75 0.66
CA HIS A 956 24.00 40.86 1.69
C HIS A 956 25.07 40.30 2.63
N THR A 957 26.37 40.48 2.30
CA THR A 957 27.50 39.93 3.07
C THR A 957 27.40 40.18 4.58
N GLY A 958 27.05 41.41 4.98
CA GLY A 958 26.95 41.77 6.40
C GLY A 958 25.83 41.03 7.13
N GLU A 959 24.67 40.88 6.49
CA GLU A 959 23.55 40.13 7.06
C GLU A 959 23.85 38.63 7.07
N ALA A 960 24.40 38.08 5.98
CA ALA A 960 24.80 36.67 5.89
C ALA A 960 25.78 36.29 7.01
N LEU A 961 26.81 37.10 7.26
CA LEU A 961 27.73 36.89 8.38
C LEU A 961 27.00 36.87 9.73
N SER A 962 26.09 37.82 9.95
CA SER A 962 25.30 37.88 11.19
C SER A 962 24.48 36.61 11.40
N ARG A 963 23.80 36.14 10.34
CA ARG A 963 22.99 34.91 10.37
C ARG A 963 23.84 33.66 10.65
N LEU A 964 24.94 33.48 9.92
CA LEU A 964 25.86 32.35 10.12
C LEU A 964 26.44 32.33 11.53
N TYR A 965 26.84 33.49 12.06
CA TYR A 965 27.34 33.56 13.45
C TYR A 965 26.27 33.18 14.48
N ASN A 966 24.99 33.47 14.24
CA ASN A 966 23.92 33.06 15.15
C ASN A 966 23.77 31.53 15.18
N VAL A 967 23.89 30.86 14.03
CA VAL A 967 23.87 29.40 13.95
C VAL A 967 25.10 28.80 14.64
N ILE A 968 26.29 29.32 14.34
CA ILE A 968 27.57 28.85 14.91
C ILE A 968 27.62 29.05 16.44
N LYS A 969 27.06 30.14 16.95
CA LYS A 969 27.07 30.48 18.38
C LYS A 969 25.81 30.01 19.12
N HIS A 970 24.92 29.27 18.45
CA HIS A 970 23.73 28.75 19.10
C HIS A 970 24.15 27.89 20.31
N PRO A 971 23.52 28.01 21.49
CA PRO A 971 23.94 27.27 22.70
C PRO A 971 24.03 25.76 22.50
N ASN A 972 23.17 25.24 21.62
CA ASN A 972 23.04 23.82 21.31
C ASN A 972 23.63 23.47 19.93
N ALA A 973 24.51 24.30 19.37
CA ALA A 973 24.97 24.13 17.98
C ALA A 973 25.72 22.80 17.73
N LEU A 974 26.32 22.22 18.78
CA LEU A 974 27.09 20.98 18.70
C LEU A 974 26.28 19.74 19.18
N ASP A 975 25.01 19.92 19.53
CA ASP A 975 24.12 18.79 19.81
C ASP A 975 23.86 18.01 18.52
N LEU A 976 23.57 16.71 18.63
CA LEU A 976 23.42 15.79 17.48
C LEU A 976 22.49 16.36 16.39
N ASP A 977 21.34 16.89 16.79
CA ASP A 977 20.33 17.43 15.87
C ASP A 977 20.78 18.72 15.14
N ASN A 978 21.78 19.43 15.67
CA ASN A 978 22.24 20.73 15.15
C ASN A 978 23.60 20.67 14.46
N ALA A 979 24.33 19.58 14.66
CA ALA A 979 25.73 19.46 14.31
C ALA A 979 25.97 19.61 12.79
N MET A 980 25.05 19.11 11.96
CA MET A 980 25.11 19.28 10.50
C MET A 980 24.89 20.73 10.07
N ALA A 981 23.92 21.42 10.67
CA ALA A 981 23.67 22.85 10.42
C ALA A 981 24.86 23.72 10.87
N TYR A 982 25.51 23.36 11.98
CA TYR A 982 26.75 24.01 12.43
C TYR A 982 27.87 23.85 11.40
N ASP A 983 28.14 22.62 10.94
CA ASP A 983 29.20 22.33 9.98
C ASP A 983 28.99 23.08 8.66
N ASN A 984 27.75 23.06 8.15
CA ASN A 984 27.37 23.80 6.93
C ASN A 984 27.52 25.32 7.12
N ALA A 985 27.17 25.87 8.29
CA ALA A 985 27.35 27.30 8.57
C ALA A 985 28.83 27.71 8.63
N VAL A 986 29.68 26.86 9.22
CA VAL A 986 31.14 27.07 9.25
C VAL A 986 31.73 26.99 7.85
N SER A 987 31.27 26.05 7.03
CA SER A 987 31.70 25.95 5.63
C SER A 987 31.26 27.17 4.80
N ALA A 988 30.01 27.61 4.94
CA ALA A 988 29.50 28.82 4.29
C ALA A 988 30.29 30.08 4.70
N LEU A 989 30.66 30.19 5.98
CA LEU A 989 31.53 31.27 6.47
C LEU A 989 32.91 31.22 5.79
N GLY A 990 33.45 30.02 5.58
CA GLY A 990 34.65 29.78 4.77
C GLY A 990 34.48 30.30 3.34
N LYS A 991 33.41 29.90 2.64
CA LYS A 991 33.10 30.36 1.28
C LYS A 991 33.07 31.89 1.20
N ILE A 992 32.44 32.58 2.16
CA ILE A 992 32.46 34.06 2.24
C ILE A 992 33.89 34.61 2.40
N CYS A 993 34.72 34.01 3.26
CA CYS A 993 36.11 34.43 3.46
C CYS A 993 36.95 34.33 2.17
N GLN A 994 36.67 33.34 1.32
CA GLN A 994 37.38 33.11 0.08
C GLN A 994 36.89 34.00 -1.06
N PHE A 995 35.57 34.10 -1.27
CA PHE A 995 34.99 34.73 -2.47
C PHE A 995 34.59 36.20 -2.25
N HIS A 996 34.43 36.64 -0.99
CA HIS A 996 34.01 37.99 -0.64
C HIS A 996 34.94 38.69 0.36
N ARG A 997 36.25 38.39 0.31
CA ARG A 997 37.27 38.96 1.20
C ARG A 997 37.24 40.49 1.27
N ASP A 998 37.03 41.17 0.14
CA ASP A 998 37.01 42.63 0.05
C ASP A 998 35.77 43.27 0.73
N SER A 999 34.76 42.45 1.05
CA SER A 999 33.49 42.88 1.65
C SER A 999 33.43 42.61 3.15
N ILE A 1000 34.49 42.08 3.77
CA ILE A 1000 34.51 41.66 5.18
C ILE A 1000 35.72 42.22 5.94
N ASP A 1001 35.64 42.29 7.26
CA ASP A 1001 36.83 42.51 8.10
C ASP A 1001 37.61 41.20 8.25
N ALA A 1002 38.49 40.93 7.28
CA ALA A 1002 39.30 39.71 7.23
C ALA A 1002 40.13 39.48 8.51
N SER A 1003 40.48 40.55 9.25
CA SER A 1003 41.25 40.45 10.49
C SER A 1003 40.45 39.86 11.66
N GLN A 1004 39.11 39.89 11.57
CA GLN A 1004 38.20 39.31 12.56
C GLN A 1004 37.57 38.01 12.08
N VAL A 1005 37.11 37.98 10.83
CA VAL A 1005 36.28 36.87 10.32
C VAL A 1005 37.12 35.61 10.05
N ILE A 1006 38.30 35.72 9.44
CA ILE A 1006 39.15 34.56 9.14
C ILE A 1006 39.61 33.84 10.42
N PRO A 1007 40.07 34.54 11.48
CA PRO A 1007 40.38 33.87 12.75
C PRO A 1007 39.17 33.21 13.42
N ALA A 1008 37.99 33.84 13.34
CA ALA A 1008 36.76 33.27 13.89
C ALA A 1008 36.38 31.96 13.18
N TRP A 1009 36.45 31.94 11.84
CA TRP A 1009 36.26 30.73 11.05
C TRP A 1009 37.27 29.63 11.42
N LEU A 1010 38.57 29.95 11.45
CA LEU A 1010 39.62 28.99 11.83
C LEU A 1010 39.40 28.38 13.22
N SER A 1011 38.83 29.14 14.16
CA SER A 1011 38.56 28.65 15.51
C SER A 1011 37.54 27.50 15.55
N CYS A 1012 36.64 27.44 14.56
CA CYS A 1012 35.58 26.43 14.44
C CYS A 1012 36.05 25.11 13.83
N LEU A 1013 37.19 25.09 13.13
CA LEU A 1013 37.71 23.88 12.49
C LEU A 1013 38.40 22.93 13.50
N PRO A 1014 38.48 21.61 13.23
CA PRO A 1014 37.83 20.91 12.11
C PRO A 1014 36.34 20.68 12.36
N ILE A 1015 35.57 20.68 11.29
CA ILE A 1015 34.18 20.20 11.27
C ILE A 1015 34.15 18.70 10.95
N LYS A 1016 33.13 17.96 11.39
CA LYS A 1016 33.22 16.48 11.51
C LYS A 1016 31.96 15.68 11.20
N ASN A 1017 30.81 16.33 11.23
CA ASN A 1017 29.51 15.71 11.14
C ASN A 1017 29.07 15.66 9.67
N ASP A 1018 29.17 16.78 8.95
CA ASP A 1018 28.98 16.80 7.50
C ASP A 1018 30.31 16.49 6.78
N LEU A 1019 30.47 15.24 6.34
CA LEU A 1019 31.71 14.78 5.73
C LEU A 1019 31.99 15.42 4.36
N ILE A 1020 30.96 15.89 3.65
CA ILE A 1020 31.11 16.54 2.34
C ILE A 1020 31.65 17.95 2.59
N GLU A 1021 30.97 18.74 3.42
CA GLU A 1021 31.40 20.10 3.75
C GLU A 1021 32.73 20.10 4.52
N ALA A 1022 33.00 19.10 5.36
CA ALA A 1022 34.29 18.94 6.03
C ALA A 1022 35.44 18.84 5.01
N LYS A 1023 35.30 17.99 3.99
CA LYS A 1023 36.34 17.85 2.95
C LYS A 1023 36.58 19.18 2.22
N LEU A 1024 35.52 19.93 1.92
CA LEU A 1024 35.60 21.23 1.25
C LEU A 1024 36.27 22.29 2.13
N ALA A 1025 35.81 22.47 3.37
CA ALA A 1025 36.34 23.46 4.30
C ALA A 1025 37.81 23.18 4.67
N HIS A 1026 38.17 21.91 4.82
CA HIS A 1026 39.55 21.51 5.11
C HIS A 1026 40.49 21.66 3.91
N GLU A 1027 39.99 21.42 2.69
CA GLU A 1027 40.73 21.74 1.47
C GLU A 1027 40.95 23.25 1.34
N GLN A 1028 39.92 24.04 1.65
CA GLN A 1028 40.00 25.50 1.65
C GLN A 1028 41.08 25.99 2.62
N LEU A 1029 41.18 25.42 3.83
CA LEU A 1029 42.23 25.77 4.79
C LEU A 1029 43.63 25.55 4.20
N CYS A 1030 43.86 24.44 3.49
CA CYS A 1030 45.12 24.20 2.78
C CYS A 1030 45.38 25.27 1.71
N ALA A 1031 44.37 25.59 0.90
CA ALA A 1031 44.48 26.58 -0.17
C ALA A 1031 44.82 27.98 0.36
N MET A 1032 44.21 28.40 1.48
CA MET A 1032 44.51 29.69 2.13
C MET A 1032 45.93 29.71 2.73
N LEU A 1033 46.39 28.60 3.28
CA LEU A 1033 47.74 28.49 3.85
C LEU A 1033 48.83 28.52 2.78
N GLU A 1034 48.63 27.84 1.65
CA GLU A 1034 49.53 27.87 0.49
C GLU A 1034 49.69 29.28 -0.08
N LYS A 1035 48.63 30.09 -0.05
CA LYS A 1035 48.65 31.52 -0.45
C LYS A 1035 49.35 32.43 0.58
N SER A 1036 49.81 31.89 1.71
CA SER A 1036 50.49 32.63 2.79
C SER A 1036 49.69 33.81 3.33
N GLU A 1037 48.39 33.61 3.55
CA GLU A 1037 47.50 34.66 4.05
C GLU A 1037 47.88 35.14 5.46
N LYS A 1038 48.20 36.43 5.57
CA LYS A 1038 48.70 37.04 6.83
C LYS A 1038 47.67 36.94 7.95
N GLU A 1039 46.39 37.08 7.64
CA GLU A 1039 45.30 37.02 8.60
C GLU A 1039 45.09 35.59 9.16
N LEU A 1040 45.40 34.55 8.37
CA LEU A 1040 45.25 33.15 8.77
C LEU A 1040 46.32 32.72 9.78
N LEU A 1041 47.58 33.11 9.56
CA LEU A 1041 48.67 32.86 10.51
C LEU A 1041 48.62 33.78 11.72
N GLY A 1042 48.07 34.99 11.54
CA GLY A 1042 48.01 36.05 12.54
C GLY A 1042 49.37 36.71 12.78
N HIS A 1043 49.39 37.74 13.62
CA HIS A 1043 50.64 38.42 13.97
C HIS A 1043 51.59 37.46 14.68
N ASN A 1044 52.85 37.37 14.25
CA ASN A 1044 53.85 36.43 14.76
C ASN A 1044 53.39 34.96 14.80
N ASN A 1045 52.57 34.53 13.82
CA ASN A 1045 52.09 33.15 13.70
C ASN A 1045 51.26 32.66 14.91
N GLN A 1046 50.55 33.57 15.60
CA GLN A 1046 49.79 33.24 16.81
C GLN A 1046 48.72 32.15 16.64
N TYR A 1047 48.19 31.95 15.41
CA TYR A 1047 47.17 30.93 15.14
C TYR A 1047 47.74 29.60 14.62
N LEU A 1048 49.06 29.53 14.41
CA LEU A 1048 49.74 28.33 13.97
C LEU A 1048 49.44 27.10 14.84
N PRO A 1049 49.37 27.18 16.19
CA PRO A 1049 49.03 26.02 17.00
C PRO A 1049 47.66 25.42 16.69
N LYS A 1050 46.66 26.27 16.42
CA LYS A 1050 45.33 25.82 16.02
C LYS A 1050 45.38 25.11 14.67
N ILE A 1051 46.08 25.67 13.67
CA ILE A 1051 46.22 25.06 12.34
C ILE A 1051 46.84 23.67 12.43
N VAL A 1052 47.93 23.52 13.19
CA VAL A 1052 48.58 22.22 13.37
C VAL A 1052 47.67 21.23 14.10
N SER A 1053 46.91 21.68 15.11
CA SER A 1053 45.92 20.84 15.79
C SER A 1053 44.82 20.34 14.85
N VAL A 1054 44.31 21.22 13.98
CA VAL A 1054 43.28 20.87 12.97
C VAL A 1054 43.84 19.81 12.02
N PHE A 1055 45.03 20.02 11.47
CA PHE A 1055 45.66 19.03 10.57
C PHE A 1055 45.94 17.70 11.27
N ALA A 1056 46.39 17.72 12.52
CA ALA A 1056 46.63 16.51 13.29
C ALA A 1056 45.36 15.67 13.43
N GLU A 1057 44.26 16.32 13.76
CA GLU A 1057 42.97 15.68 13.98
C GLU A 1057 42.38 15.10 12.68
N ILE A 1058 42.45 15.84 11.57
CA ILE A 1058 42.02 15.36 10.26
C ILE A 1058 42.85 14.16 9.80
N LEU A 1059 44.17 14.23 9.96
CA LEU A 1059 45.06 13.11 9.59
C LEU A 1059 44.85 11.88 10.49
N CYS A 1060 44.43 12.06 11.74
CA CYS A 1060 44.02 10.94 12.61
C CYS A 1060 42.72 10.28 12.15
N ALA A 1061 41.76 11.08 11.68
CA ALA A 1061 40.46 10.60 11.19
C ALA A 1061 40.53 9.92 9.80
N GLY A 1062 41.65 10.02 9.09
CA GLY A 1062 41.84 9.32 7.82
C GLY A 1062 41.00 9.90 6.68
N LYS A 1063 40.31 9.03 5.93
CA LYS A 1063 39.56 9.41 4.70
C LYS A 1063 38.21 10.08 4.97
N ASP A 1064 37.79 10.13 6.23
CA ASP A 1064 36.48 10.64 6.60
C ASP A 1064 36.43 12.17 6.47
N LEU A 1065 37.44 12.87 6.98
CA LEU A 1065 37.47 14.34 7.06
C LEU A 1065 38.25 15.02 5.93
N ALA A 1066 38.97 14.26 5.09
CA ALA A 1066 39.73 14.80 3.96
C ALA A 1066 39.86 13.78 2.82
N THR A 1067 39.99 14.28 1.59
CA THR A 1067 40.42 13.46 0.45
C THR A 1067 41.90 13.10 0.59
N GLU A 1068 42.35 12.04 -0.09
CA GLU A 1068 43.78 11.66 -0.11
C GLU A 1068 44.68 12.81 -0.63
N GLN A 1069 44.17 13.58 -1.59
CA GLN A 1069 44.85 14.75 -2.12
C GLN A 1069 44.97 15.86 -1.06
N THR A 1070 43.89 16.16 -0.35
CA THR A 1070 43.87 17.16 0.73
C THR A 1070 44.77 16.75 1.88
N ALA A 1071 44.73 15.49 2.31
CA ALA A 1071 45.64 14.96 3.33
C ALA A 1071 47.11 15.09 2.89
N SER A 1072 47.43 14.76 1.63
CA SER A 1072 48.79 14.93 1.09
C SER A 1072 49.25 16.39 1.09
N ARG A 1073 48.35 17.34 0.79
CA ARG A 1073 48.63 18.78 0.89
C ARG A 1073 48.92 19.21 2.32
N MET A 1074 48.14 18.76 3.29
CA MET A 1074 48.38 19.02 4.72
C MET A 1074 49.77 18.54 5.16
N ILE A 1075 50.17 17.34 4.74
CA ILE A 1075 51.49 16.76 5.05
C ILE A 1075 52.61 17.62 4.48
N ASN A 1076 52.50 18.03 3.21
CA ASN A 1076 53.50 18.88 2.57
C ASN A 1076 53.61 20.25 3.27
N LEU A 1077 52.48 20.84 3.66
CA LEU A 1077 52.45 22.09 4.43
C LEU A 1077 53.10 21.94 5.81
N LEU A 1078 52.86 20.83 6.51
CA LEU A 1078 53.53 20.53 7.79
C LEU A 1078 55.04 20.37 7.62
N LYS A 1079 55.50 19.66 6.58
CA LYS A 1079 56.93 19.54 6.24
C LYS A 1079 57.55 20.90 5.90
N GLN A 1080 56.83 21.75 5.17
CA GLN A 1080 57.26 23.11 4.87
C GLN A 1080 57.36 23.98 6.14
N LEU A 1081 56.38 23.91 7.05
CA LEU A 1081 56.41 24.59 8.34
C LEU A 1081 57.58 24.12 9.22
N GLN A 1082 57.91 22.82 9.18
CA GLN A 1082 59.06 22.25 9.91
C GLN A 1082 60.40 22.84 9.46
N THR A 1083 60.53 23.18 8.17
CA THR A 1083 61.77 23.74 7.60
C THR A 1083 61.86 25.26 7.70
N THR A 1084 60.74 25.96 7.81
CA THR A 1084 60.67 27.43 7.78
C THR A 1084 60.57 28.07 9.16
N LEU A 1085 60.13 27.35 10.19
CA LEU A 1085 59.92 27.90 11.54
C LEU A 1085 61.04 27.51 12.54
N PRO A 1086 61.30 28.34 13.57
CA PRO A 1086 62.26 28.00 14.61
C PRO A 1086 61.87 26.72 15.37
N PRO A 1087 62.83 25.84 15.71
CA PRO A 1087 62.56 24.58 16.42
C PRO A 1087 61.81 24.75 17.76
N SER A 1088 62.03 25.88 18.45
CA SER A 1088 61.34 26.21 19.71
C SER A 1088 59.85 26.48 19.52
N VAL A 1089 59.45 27.08 18.39
CA VAL A 1089 58.04 27.36 18.07
C VAL A 1089 57.32 26.05 17.73
N LEU A 1090 57.95 25.22 16.88
CA LEU A 1090 57.42 23.89 16.53
C LEU A 1090 57.27 22.98 17.75
N ALA A 1091 58.27 22.94 18.64
CA ALA A 1091 58.21 22.15 19.87
C ALA A 1091 57.06 22.60 20.79
N SER A 1092 56.82 23.92 20.91
CA SER A 1092 55.71 24.45 21.70
C SER A 1092 54.35 24.05 21.12
N THR A 1093 54.19 24.14 19.80
CA THR A 1093 52.97 23.75 19.09
C THR A 1093 52.72 22.24 19.15
N TRP A 1094 53.76 21.41 19.09
CA TRP A 1094 53.63 19.96 19.20
C TRP A 1094 53.19 19.52 20.60
N SER A 1095 53.70 20.21 21.62
CA SER A 1095 53.40 19.89 23.02
C SER A 1095 51.94 20.19 23.42
N SER A 1096 51.21 21.00 22.65
CA SER A 1096 49.80 21.31 22.89
C SER A 1096 48.82 20.28 22.30
N LEU A 1097 49.30 19.27 21.57
CA LEU A 1097 48.46 18.25 20.93
C LEU A 1097 48.19 17.06 21.85
N GLN A 1098 47.09 16.34 21.62
CA GLN A 1098 46.77 15.08 22.29
C GLN A 1098 47.82 13.98 21.95
N PRO A 1099 48.05 12.99 22.82
CA PRO A 1099 49.05 11.94 22.56
C PRO A 1099 48.84 11.18 21.24
N GLN A 1100 47.59 10.85 20.90
CA GLN A 1100 47.25 10.20 19.61
C GLN A 1100 47.57 11.09 18.41
N GLN A 1101 47.29 12.39 18.50
CA GLN A 1101 47.61 13.38 17.45
C GLN A 1101 49.13 13.53 17.25
N GLN A 1102 49.90 13.55 18.35
CA GLN A 1102 51.36 13.60 18.30
C GLN A 1102 51.94 12.36 17.61
N LEU A 1103 51.44 11.16 17.93
CA LEU A 1103 51.86 9.90 17.32
C LEU A 1103 51.51 9.85 15.82
N ALA A 1104 50.29 10.25 15.45
CA ALA A 1104 49.87 10.29 14.06
C ALA A 1104 50.75 11.22 13.23
N LEU A 1105 50.98 12.44 13.72
CA LEU A 1105 51.85 13.38 13.04
C LEU A 1105 53.31 12.92 12.98
N GLN A 1106 53.84 12.29 14.03
CA GLN A 1106 55.20 11.71 14.01
C GLN A 1106 55.32 10.63 12.94
N SER A 1107 54.35 9.71 12.88
CA SER A 1107 54.29 8.66 11.86
C SER A 1107 54.31 9.27 10.46
N VAL A 1108 53.43 10.25 10.21
CA VAL A 1108 53.21 10.87 8.90
C VAL A 1108 54.38 11.77 8.44
N LEU A 1109 55.08 12.41 9.39
CA LEU A 1109 56.28 13.21 9.06
C LEU A 1109 57.54 12.35 8.91
N SER A 1110 57.54 11.13 9.46
CA SER A 1110 58.64 10.17 9.33
C SER A 1110 58.57 9.30 8.05
N SER A 1111 57.39 9.22 7.44
CA SER A 1111 57.14 8.68 6.09
C SER A 1111 57.37 9.73 5.00
#